data_AF-A0A3B9GS85-F1
#
_entry.id   AF-A0A3B9GS85-F1
#
_cell.length_a   1.000
_cell.length_b   1.000
_cell.length_c   1.000
_cell.angle_alpha   90.00
_cell.angle_beta   90.00
_cell.angle_gamma   90.00
#
_symmetry.space_group_name_H-M   'P 1'
#
loop_
_entity.id
_entity.type
_entity.pdbx_description
1 polymer ?
#
loop_
_entity_poly.entity_id
_entity_poly.type
_entity_poly.pdbx_seq_one_letter_code
_entity_poly.pdbx_strand_id
1 'polypeptide(L)'
;MNKSSLKWLFLSASLLVTVTFRAETINVIESNFRNIPDKQQLAVYWYWLAGNMSKEGVVKDLQAMKRVGINRVQIGMIGEGQGAPEGPVKAFSNEWWDILHQAMKTAGDLDIEVGVFNCPGWSQSGGPWVKPNQAMRYLAYHNDTIAGGSVVSLDLSLKNKEAQLVKVLAYPVISSKAKFSVLEDVRNAKEIHLLGENSVIVRSLTIVPAHKKGKTKAALYVKDGVGYKLIRNITIDRSNPELHVGFMPYAPVAASLPETEGKAFKLVLDKPGMIQDIKLSDIPVVESYAEKTLAKMWQTPHPMWDAYMWRNQPEYSSVFAVEPEQVVDLTDELDAKDRGHWNAPKGRWVVMQTYMLPTGTTNAPAPSEITGYETDKMSKKHIEAHFDNYIGKILQKIPAEDRKTFKIVVEDSYETGGQNWTDDMIPDFKASYGYDPVPFLPVFSGVVIGSEDKSDRFLWDVRRLIADEVSYNYVGGLREVSNKHGMTTWLENYGHWGFPGEFLQYGSQSDEIAGEFWSFGTLGDIENRIASSCSHIYGKKKIWAESFTCGGPDFTQYPGQMKQRGDRFFAEGINATLLHLYIQQPNDDVPGINAWFGNEFNRNNTWFSHMDVFGKYLKRCNYILQQGRYVADVAYFIGEDAPKMTGTRTPEIPKGYSYDYVNADVLLKARVNDGCLCLESGMEYSVLVLPIQKTMRPEVLAKLREMVKDGLTIIGPAPESSPSLKDYPKADIQVKEMAKEMWQTMTKPYADKLLYGKGRIYKNASLEQVFTELNVIPDFSTDDCLCPILFLHRILDDAEVYFVSNQSDSSVSFNASFRVKNMQPELWNPLDATVRLLPEFSSKASCTQLPMVLEPFESAFVVFRKPAELHEGVNYPQKEVLLKVKTPWMVTFQEGRGGPTGPITFESLTDWTSNENVSIKYFSGTAVYKNRVKLTKLPAKHVYVDLGKVMVMAKLRINGKDAGGVWTPPYRLDVSSLLKKGYNDIEVEVVNCWHNRLIGEKSLPASERFTKQSVTYLKADTELQPSGLLGPVEIVSFDYK
;
A
#
# COMPACT_ATOMS: atom_id res chain seq x y z
N MET A 1 28.03 51.92 -8.87
CA MET A 1 27.10 52.92 -8.31
C MET A 1 25.82 52.94 -9.13
N ASN A 2 24.70 52.44 -8.61
CA ASN A 2 23.43 53.15 -8.64
C ASN A 2 22.45 52.51 -7.63
N LYS A 3 21.80 53.36 -6.83
CA LYS A 3 20.88 53.01 -5.73
C LYS A 3 19.45 53.06 -6.26
N SER A 4 18.80 51.92 -6.52
CA SER A 4 17.34 51.90 -6.75
C SER A 4 16.62 50.56 -6.58
N SER A 5 17.16 49.58 -5.83
CA SER A 5 16.49 48.27 -5.60
C SER A 5 16.21 47.94 -4.14
N LEU A 6 16.41 48.87 -3.20
CA LEU A 6 16.24 48.64 -1.77
C LEU A 6 14.87 49.13 -1.26
N LYS A 7 13.75 48.58 -1.76
CA LYS A 7 12.40 48.88 -1.22
C LYS A 7 11.36 47.75 -1.29
N TRP A 8 11.75 46.50 -1.53
CA TRP A 8 10.85 45.33 -1.53
C TRP A 8 11.25 44.22 -0.53
N LEU A 9 11.84 44.58 0.62
CA LEU A 9 12.38 43.60 1.57
C LEU A 9 11.85 43.71 3.02
N PHE A 10 10.70 44.36 3.24
CA PHE A 10 10.12 44.48 4.59
C PHE A 10 8.60 44.31 4.67
N LEU A 11 8.03 43.39 3.88
CA LEU A 11 6.64 42.93 4.05
C LEU A 11 6.48 41.44 3.66
N SER A 12 7.31 40.57 4.24
CA SER A 12 7.14 39.11 4.20
C SER A 12 7.59 38.43 5.51
N ALA A 13 7.61 39.18 6.60
CA ALA A 13 8.01 38.68 7.93
C ALA A 13 6.94 39.00 8.97
N SER A 14 5.73 38.48 8.78
CA SER A 14 4.68 38.42 9.82
C SER A 14 3.71 37.29 9.50
N LEU A 15 3.49 36.41 10.49
CA LEU A 15 2.67 35.17 10.48
C LEU A 15 3.32 33.89 9.91
N LEU A 16 4.53 33.56 10.36
CA LEU A 16 4.75 32.21 10.87
C LEU A 16 4.12 32.18 12.27
N VAL A 17 2.81 31.93 12.34
CA VAL A 17 2.24 31.40 13.59
C VAL A 17 2.74 29.97 13.64
N THR A 18 3.87 29.74 14.30
CA THR A 18 4.14 28.43 14.89
C THR A 18 3.00 28.20 15.87
N VAL A 19 1.91 27.58 15.40
CA VAL A 19 0.96 26.92 16.29
C VAL A 19 1.78 25.81 16.92
N THR A 20 2.37 26.09 18.07
CA THR A 20 2.86 25.05 18.97
C THR A 20 1.61 24.30 19.41
N PHE A 21 1.22 23.28 18.65
CA PHE A 21 0.30 22.27 19.12
C PHE A 21 0.99 21.62 20.31
N ARG A 22 0.62 22.07 21.52
CA ARG A 22 1.07 21.43 22.74
C ARG A 22 0.51 20.01 22.70
N ALA A 23 1.38 19.00 22.78
CA ALA A 23 0.95 17.61 22.81
C ALA A 23 -0.05 17.41 23.97
N GLU A 24 -1.06 16.57 23.75
CA GLU A 24 -2.01 16.22 24.81
C GLU A 24 -1.24 15.46 25.90
N THR A 25 -1.34 15.91 27.15
CA THR A 25 -0.76 15.19 28.31
C THR A 25 -1.38 13.81 28.45
N ILE A 26 -0.66 12.84 28.98
CA ILE A 26 -1.17 11.48 29.20
C ILE A 26 -2.47 11.42 30.03
N ASN A 27 -2.72 12.39 30.92
CA ASN A 27 -3.96 12.46 31.69
C ASN A 27 -5.19 12.81 30.84
N VAL A 28 -5.03 13.70 29.85
CA VAL A 28 -6.09 14.00 28.86
C VAL A 28 -6.33 12.78 27.99
N ILE A 29 -5.25 12.10 27.58
CA ILE A 29 -5.31 10.88 26.79
C ILE A 29 -6.03 9.75 27.57
N GLU A 30 -5.79 9.60 28.88
CA GLU A 30 -6.54 8.64 29.71
C GLU A 30 -8.04 8.95 29.72
N SER A 31 -8.39 10.22 29.94
CA SER A 31 -9.79 10.65 29.96
C SER A 31 -10.49 10.32 28.62
N ASN A 32 -9.82 10.61 27.50
CA ASN A 32 -10.31 10.32 26.17
C ASN A 32 -10.28 8.81 25.84
N PHE A 33 -9.33 8.05 26.36
CA PHE A 33 -9.30 6.59 26.20
C PHE A 33 -10.50 5.92 26.87
N ARG A 34 -10.84 6.38 28.08
CA ARG A 34 -12.03 5.92 28.82
C ARG A 34 -13.32 6.36 28.13
N ASN A 35 -13.36 7.62 27.66
CA ASN A 35 -14.51 8.23 27.01
C ASN A 35 -14.11 8.77 25.63
N ILE A 36 -14.13 7.90 24.63
CA ILE A 36 -13.63 8.23 23.30
C ILE A 36 -14.40 9.42 22.71
N PRO A 37 -13.69 10.49 22.26
CA PRO A 37 -14.34 11.61 21.62
C PRO A 37 -15.10 11.20 20.36
N ASP A 38 -16.30 11.75 20.15
CA ASP A 38 -17.10 11.49 18.94
C ASP A 38 -16.37 11.88 17.65
N LYS A 39 -15.45 12.85 17.73
CA LYS A 39 -14.56 13.27 16.64
C LYS A 39 -13.52 12.23 16.24
N GLN A 40 -13.25 11.20 17.06
CA GLN A 40 -12.33 10.13 16.69
C GLN A 40 -12.96 9.34 15.55
N GLN A 41 -12.25 9.31 14.42
CA GLN A 41 -12.81 8.80 13.19
C GLN A 41 -12.75 7.27 13.13
N LEU A 42 -13.83 6.69 12.60
CA LEU A 42 -13.91 5.33 12.08
C LEU A 42 -14.54 5.43 10.70
N ALA A 43 -13.79 5.07 9.68
CA ALA A 43 -14.19 5.20 8.28
C ALA A 43 -14.71 3.88 7.71
N VAL A 44 -15.39 3.95 6.58
CA VAL A 44 -15.82 2.80 5.79
C VAL A 44 -15.84 3.16 4.31
N TYR A 45 -15.45 2.23 3.44
CA TYR A 45 -15.76 2.35 2.01
C TYR A 45 -17.24 2.12 1.81
N TRP A 46 -17.90 3.04 1.09
CA TRP A 46 -19.32 2.97 0.79
C TRP A 46 -19.54 2.81 -0.71
N TYR A 47 -19.51 1.56 -1.17
CA TYR A 47 -19.55 1.26 -2.60
C TYR A 47 -20.98 1.26 -3.12
N TRP A 48 -21.16 2.00 -4.20
CA TRP A 48 -22.39 2.11 -4.96
C TRP A 48 -22.26 1.21 -6.17
N LEU A 49 -22.83 0.01 -6.05
CA LEU A 49 -22.47 -1.12 -6.90
C LEU A 49 -23.45 -1.28 -8.07
N ALA A 50 -22.92 -1.17 -9.29
CA ALA A 50 -23.61 -1.45 -10.55
C ALA A 50 -24.99 -0.78 -10.67
N GLY A 51 -25.14 0.47 -10.20
CA GLY A 51 -26.42 1.20 -10.29
C GLY A 51 -27.53 0.73 -9.32
N ASN A 52 -27.26 -0.20 -8.40
CA ASN A 52 -28.24 -0.69 -7.42
C ASN A 52 -28.30 0.23 -6.21
N MET A 53 -28.98 1.37 -6.34
CA MET A 53 -29.08 2.38 -5.29
C MET A 53 -30.44 3.03 -5.20
N SER A 54 -30.74 3.63 -4.04
CA SER A 54 -31.97 4.39 -3.84
C SER A 54 -31.80 5.51 -2.83
N LYS A 55 -32.64 6.54 -2.94
CA LYS A 55 -32.68 7.69 -2.02
C LYS A 55 -33.00 7.28 -0.58
N GLU A 56 -33.89 6.32 -0.40
CA GLU A 56 -34.23 5.77 0.91
C GLU A 56 -33.09 4.93 1.48
N GLY A 57 -32.45 4.13 0.64
CA GLY A 57 -31.33 3.27 1.00
C GLY A 57 -30.15 4.08 1.55
N VAL A 58 -29.77 5.18 0.88
CA VAL A 58 -28.67 6.03 1.36
C VAL A 58 -28.94 6.67 2.72
N VAL A 59 -30.19 7.03 3.00
CA VAL A 59 -30.60 7.57 4.31
C VAL A 59 -30.50 6.49 5.38
N LYS A 60 -31.04 5.30 5.12
CA LYS A 60 -31.01 4.16 6.05
C LYS A 60 -29.59 3.70 6.34
N ASP A 61 -28.72 3.68 5.33
CA ASP A 61 -27.30 3.34 5.46
C ASP A 61 -26.58 4.30 6.41
N LEU A 62 -26.65 5.61 6.15
CA LEU A 62 -25.98 6.62 6.98
C LEU A 62 -26.52 6.65 8.42
N GLN A 63 -27.82 6.47 8.61
CA GLN A 63 -28.40 6.33 9.96
C GLN A 63 -27.90 5.08 10.67
N ALA A 64 -27.74 3.96 9.96
CA ALA A 64 -27.20 2.73 10.52
C ALA A 64 -25.73 2.88 10.90
N MET A 65 -24.93 3.47 10.03
CA MET A 65 -23.52 3.83 10.29
C MET A 65 -23.38 4.71 11.53
N LYS A 66 -24.17 5.79 11.65
CA LYS A 66 -24.14 6.69 12.82
C LYS A 66 -24.44 5.95 14.12
N ARG A 67 -25.44 5.07 14.13
CA ARG A 67 -25.85 4.29 15.32
C ARG A 67 -24.71 3.42 15.87
N VAL A 68 -23.84 2.91 15.00
CA VAL A 68 -22.72 2.05 15.39
C VAL A 68 -21.40 2.80 15.54
N GLY A 69 -21.41 4.13 15.39
CA GLY A 69 -20.24 4.99 15.60
C GLY A 69 -19.35 5.19 14.38
N ILE A 70 -19.76 4.73 13.18
CA ILE A 70 -19.09 5.12 11.92
C ILE A 70 -19.43 6.59 11.66
N ASN A 71 -18.40 7.40 11.43
CA ASN A 71 -18.50 8.86 11.29
C ASN A 71 -17.67 9.41 10.11
N ARG A 72 -17.14 8.54 9.26
CA ARG A 72 -16.56 8.88 7.96
C ARG A 72 -16.96 7.82 6.93
N VAL A 73 -17.30 8.23 5.71
CA VAL A 73 -17.60 7.34 4.58
C VAL A 73 -16.82 7.79 3.35
N GLN A 74 -16.45 6.85 2.49
CA GLN A 74 -15.80 7.15 1.21
C GLN A 74 -16.58 6.49 0.07
N ILE A 75 -17.21 7.31 -0.78
CA ILE A 75 -18.13 6.87 -1.83
C ILE A 75 -17.35 6.46 -3.08
N GLY A 76 -17.43 5.18 -3.44
CA GLY A 76 -16.89 4.63 -4.69
C GLY A 76 -18.01 4.21 -5.65
N MET A 77 -17.91 4.58 -6.93
CA MET A 77 -18.89 4.23 -7.96
C MET A 77 -18.43 3.00 -8.74
N ILE A 78 -18.84 1.81 -8.32
CA ILE A 78 -18.30 0.56 -8.85
C ILE A 78 -19.18 0.03 -9.98
N GLY A 79 -18.55 -0.30 -11.12
CA GLY A 79 -19.23 -0.83 -12.31
C GLY A 79 -19.73 -2.25 -12.18
N GLU A 80 -20.26 -2.78 -13.28
CA GLU A 80 -20.74 -4.15 -13.39
C GLU A 80 -19.60 -5.20 -13.29
N GLY A 81 -19.96 -6.48 -13.27
CA GLY A 81 -18.99 -7.58 -13.28
C GLY A 81 -18.41 -7.97 -11.92
N GLN A 82 -18.81 -7.27 -10.85
CA GLN A 82 -18.36 -7.56 -9.48
C GLN A 82 -19.30 -8.50 -8.71
N GLY A 83 -20.35 -9.03 -9.35
CA GLY A 83 -21.29 -9.98 -8.77
C GLY A 83 -22.72 -9.46 -8.67
N ALA A 84 -22.92 -8.15 -8.55
CA ALA A 84 -24.24 -7.53 -8.66
C ALA A 84 -24.69 -7.39 -10.12
N PRO A 85 -25.99 -7.65 -10.42
CA PRO A 85 -26.55 -7.34 -11.72
C PRO A 85 -26.62 -5.82 -11.94
N GLU A 86 -26.77 -5.39 -13.19
CA GLU A 86 -27.03 -3.97 -13.51
C GLU A 86 -28.35 -3.51 -12.84
N GLY A 87 -28.25 -2.44 -12.07
CA GLY A 87 -29.34 -1.80 -11.37
C GLY A 87 -30.00 -0.69 -12.20
N PRO A 88 -31.12 -0.13 -11.72
CA PRO A 88 -31.93 0.80 -12.52
C PRO A 88 -31.32 2.20 -12.64
N VAL A 89 -30.40 2.60 -11.74
CA VAL A 89 -29.87 3.97 -11.69
C VAL A 89 -28.59 4.07 -12.52
N LYS A 90 -28.71 4.72 -13.68
CA LYS A 90 -27.56 5.01 -14.55
C LYS A 90 -26.69 6.12 -13.97
N ALA A 91 -25.38 6.00 -14.16
CA ALA A 91 -24.47 6.98 -13.60
C ALA A 91 -24.67 8.38 -14.22
N PHE A 92 -24.55 9.42 -13.40
CA PHE A 92 -24.82 10.83 -13.75
C PHE A 92 -26.22 11.15 -14.32
N SER A 93 -27.17 10.22 -14.26
CA SER A 93 -28.59 10.53 -14.49
C SER A 93 -29.12 11.52 -13.43
N ASN A 94 -30.27 12.14 -13.68
CA ASN A 94 -30.90 13.03 -12.68
C ASN A 94 -31.17 12.29 -11.37
N GLU A 95 -31.64 11.04 -11.46
CA GLU A 95 -31.87 10.20 -10.28
C GLU A 95 -30.57 9.94 -9.49
N TRP A 96 -29.45 9.69 -10.18
CA TRP A 96 -28.15 9.53 -9.52
C TRP A 96 -27.73 10.81 -8.77
N TRP A 97 -27.89 11.98 -9.40
CA TRP A 97 -27.59 13.27 -8.76
C TRP A 97 -28.48 13.53 -7.54
N ASP A 98 -29.76 13.18 -7.61
CA ASP A 98 -30.71 13.32 -6.49
C ASP A 98 -30.34 12.39 -5.31
N ILE A 99 -29.84 11.18 -5.60
CA ILE A 99 -29.36 10.24 -4.58
C ILE A 99 -28.07 10.75 -3.94
N LEU A 100 -27.11 11.24 -4.73
CA LEU A 100 -25.88 11.87 -4.21
C LEU A 100 -26.19 13.08 -3.33
N HIS A 101 -27.09 13.95 -3.79
CA HIS A 101 -27.53 15.11 -3.00
C HIS A 101 -28.11 14.66 -1.66
N GLN A 102 -29.01 13.68 -1.66
CA GLN A 102 -29.60 13.17 -0.43
C GLN A 102 -28.55 12.54 0.49
N ALA A 103 -27.59 11.78 -0.04
CA ALA A 103 -26.51 11.19 0.74
C ALA A 103 -25.66 12.28 1.43
N MET A 104 -25.22 13.29 0.67
CA MET A 104 -24.43 14.42 1.20
C MET A 104 -25.19 15.18 2.29
N LYS A 105 -26.47 15.49 2.04
CA LYS A 105 -27.32 16.20 3.00
C LYS A 105 -27.49 15.41 4.30
N THR A 106 -27.83 14.14 4.17
CA THR A 106 -28.04 13.25 5.33
C THR A 106 -26.75 13.06 6.12
N ALA A 107 -25.61 12.93 5.44
CA ALA A 107 -24.31 12.87 6.11
C ALA A 107 -24.01 14.17 6.86
N GLY A 108 -24.33 15.33 6.27
CA GLY A 108 -24.25 16.63 6.93
C GLY A 108 -25.14 16.77 8.16
N ASP A 109 -26.35 16.22 8.13
CA ASP A 109 -27.29 16.24 9.27
C ASP A 109 -26.84 15.29 10.40
N LEU A 110 -26.14 14.20 10.06
CA LEU A 110 -25.63 13.22 11.01
C LEU A 110 -24.19 13.49 11.48
N ASP A 111 -23.54 14.54 10.98
CA ASP A 111 -22.13 14.85 11.21
C ASP A 111 -21.22 13.65 10.86
N ILE A 112 -21.41 13.14 9.63
CA ILE A 112 -20.58 12.10 9.00
C ILE A 112 -19.74 12.77 7.92
N GLU A 113 -18.42 12.65 8.03
CA GLU A 113 -17.49 13.14 7.01
C GLU A 113 -17.57 12.29 5.75
N VAL A 114 -17.57 12.93 4.57
CA VAL A 114 -17.70 12.26 3.28
C VAL A 114 -16.45 12.48 2.45
N GLY A 115 -15.93 11.37 1.90
CA GLY A 115 -15.01 11.34 0.79
C GLY A 115 -15.66 10.79 -0.47
N VAL A 116 -15.13 11.15 -1.62
CA VAL A 116 -15.51 10.60 -2.93
C VAL A 116 -14.21 10.24 -3.65
N PHE A 117 -14.19 9.06 -4.27
CA PHE A 117 -13.10 8.67 -5.17
C PHE A 117 -12.91 9.75 -6.22
N ASN A 118 -11.68 9.99 -6.67
CA ASN A 118 -11.41 11.04 -7.66
C ASN A 118 -11.89 10.67 -9.07
N CYS A 119 -12.32 9.42 -9.31
CA CYS A 119 -12.97 8.99 -10.54
C CYS A 119 -14.02 7.90 -10.30
N PRO A 120 -14.88 7.60 -11.29
CA PRO A 120 -15.67 6.38 -11.29
C PRO A 120 -14.79 5.13 -11.34
N GLY A 121 -15.27 4.04 -10.75
CA GLY A 121 -14.43 2.90 -10.37
C GLY A 121 -13.68 3.17 -9.08
N TRP A 122 -12.56 2.48 -8.89
CA TRP A 122 -11.68 2.70 -7.74
C TRP A 122 -10.30 3.26 -8.15
N SER A 123 -9.78 2.87 -9.33
CA SER A 123 -8.46 3.32 -9.80
C SER A 123 -8.55 3.88 -11.24
N GLN A 124 -7.87 4.97 -11.61
CA GLN A 124 -7.17 5.92 -10.72
C GLN A 124 -7.55 7.38 -10.94
N SER A 125 -7.69 7.86 -12.17
CA SER A 125 -8.07 9.26 -12.49
C SER A 125 -8.51 9.36 -13.95
N GLY A 126 -9.46 8.52 -14.32
CA GLY A 126 -9.99 8.45 -15.69
C GLY A 126 -11.45 8.84 -15.80
N GLY A 127 -11.89 9.04 -17.04
CA GLY A 127 -13.29 9.27 -17.37
C GLY A 127 -13.49 9.75 -18.80
N PRO A 128 -14.73 9.77 -19.32
CA PRO A 128 -15.02 10.09 -20.71
C PRO A 128 -14.71 11.55 -21.11
N TRP A 129 -14.42 12.42 -20.14
CA TRP A 129 -13.98 13.80 -20.38
C TRP A 129 -12.48 13.92 -20.70
N VAL A 130 -11.68 12.89 -20.42
CA VAL A 130 -10.24 12.89 -20.70
C VAL A 130 -10.02 12.67 -22.19
N LYS A 131 -9.54 13.70 -22.87
CA LYS A 131 -9.22 13.64 -24.31
C LYS A 131 -7.90 12.91 -24.55
N PRO A 132 -7.64 12.37 -25.76
CA PRO A 132 -6.36 11.74 -26.09
C PRO A 132 -5.12 12.57 -25.74
N ASN A 133 -5.17 13.90 -25.92
CA ASN A 133 -4.07 14.81 -25.60
C ASN A 133 -3.98 15.21 -24.11
N GLN A 134 -4.85 14.67 -23.26
CA GLN A 134 -4.85 14.84 -21.80
C GLN A 134 -4.65 13.50 -21.07
N ALA A 135 -4.51 12.41 -21.84
CA ALA A 135 -4.37 11.06 -21.33
C ALA A 135 -2.92 10.74 -20.96
N MET A 136 -2.73 9.65 -20.20
CA MET A 136 -1.43 8.99 -20.08
C MET A 136 -0.89 8.68 -21.47
N ARG A 137 0.35 9.11 -21.77
CA ARG A 137 0.94 9.01 -23.11
C ARG A 137 2.33 8.39 -23.08
N TYR A 138 2.72 7.82 -24.22
CA TYR A 138 4.06 7.27 -24.41
C TYR A 138 4.70 7.78 -25.70
N LEU A 139 6.04 7.81 -25.72
CA LEU A 139 6.84 8.14 -26.89
C LEU A 139 6.88 6.94 -27.85
N ALA A 140 6.06 7.01 -28.89
CA ALA A 140 6.11 6.12 -30.04
C ALA A 140 7.08 6.65 -31.09
N TYR A 141 7.46 5.78 -32.03
CA TYR A 141 8.36 6.15 -33.12
C TYR A 141 8.07 5.41 -34.42
N HIS A 142 8.53 5.99 -35.52
CA HIS A 142 8.61 5.40 -36.84
C HIS A 142 9.97 5.70 -37.45
N ASN A 143 10.62 4.69 -38.03
CA ASN A 143 11.97 4.82 -38.59
C ASN A 143 11.95 4.51 -40.08
N ASP A 144 12.47 5.44 -40.87
CA ASP A 144 12.81 5.24 -42.28
C ASP A 144 14.31 5.28 -42.48
N THR A 145 14.80 4.66 -43.56
CA THR A 145 16.22 4.74 -43.95
C THR A 145 16.35 5.39 -45.31
N ILE A 146 17.18 6.43 -45.40
CA ILE A 146 17.41 7.17 -46.64
C ILE A 146 18.90 7.20 -47.02
N ALA A 147 19.16 7.36 -48.31
CA ALA A 147 20.50 7.64 -48.82
C ALA A 147 20.72 9.17 -48.83
N GLY A 148 21.82 9.62 -48.25
CA GLY A 148 22.24 11.01 -48.28
C GLY A 148 23.20 11.34 -49.42
N GLY A 149 23.63 12.60 -49.49
CA GLY A 149 24.39 13.16 -50.60
C GLY A 149 23.52 13.93 -51.60
N SER A 150 22.23 14.11 -51.30
CA SER A 150 21.26 14.87 -52.09
C SER A 150 20.19 15.46 -51.17
N VAL A 151 19.43 16.44 -51.68
CA VAL A 151 18.21 16.90 -51.03
C VAL A 151 17.17 15.78 -51.07
N VAL A 152 16.64 15.40 -49.91
CA VAL A 152 15.61 14.37 -49.76
C VAL A 152 14.30 15.02 -49.35
N SER A 153 13.22 14.69 -50.04
CA SER A 153 11.86 15.07 -49.63
C SER A 153 11.40 14.13 -48.53
N LEU A 154 10.95 14.68 -47.42
CA LEU A 154 10.37 13.95 -46.29
C LEU A 154 8.85 14.17 -46.31
N ASP A 155 8.08 13.09 -46.30
CA ASP A 155 6.63 13.11 -46.04
C ASP A 155 6.37 12.21 -44.84
N LEU A 156 6.21 12.85 -43.68
CA LEU A 156 6.07 12.18 -42.39
C LEU A 156 4.64 12.34 -41.86
N SER A 157 3.67 12.55 -42.75
CA SER A 157 2.28 12.71 -42.36
C SER A 157 1.71 11.42 -41.74
N LEU A 158 1.32 11.50 -40.46
CA LEU A 158 0.74 10.36 -39.74
C LEU A 158 -0.74 10.19 -40.05
N LYS A 159 -1.18 8.94 -40.21
CA LYS A 159 -2.61 8.60 -40.36
C LYS A 159 -3.36 8.61 -39.01
N ASN A 160 -2.63 8.45 -37.91
CA ASN A 160 -3.22 8.42 -36.58
C ASN A 160 -3.50 9.85 -36.09
N LYS A 161 -4.79 10.20 -35.94
CA LYS A 161 -5.23 11.54 -35.51
C LYS A 161 -4.98 11.82 -34.02
N GLU A 162 -4.70 10.80 -33.23
CA GLU A 162 -4.35 10.94 -31.81
C GLU A 162 -2.83 11.08 -31.60
N ALA A 163 -2.03 10.88 -32.66
CA ALA A 163 -0.59 11.08 -32.59
C ALA A 163 -0.25 12.58 -32.53
N GLN A 164 0.58 12.95 -31.58
CA GLN A 164 1.15 14.30 -31.49
C GLN A 164 2.65 14.23 -31.77
N LEU A 165 3.11 14.88 -32.84
CA LEU A 165 4.53 14.93 -33.18
C LEU A 165 5.35 15.49 -32.02
N VAL A 166 6.46 14.83 -31.69
CA VAL A 166 7.42 15.28 -30.67
C VAL A 166 8.67 15.83 -31.34
N LYS A 167 9.40 14.97 -32.06
CA LYS A 167 10.64 15.31 -32.77
C LYS A 167 10.83 14.47 -34.02
N VAL A 168 11.47 15.03 -35.03
CA VAL A 168 11.99 14.29 -36.18
C VAL A 168 13.51 14.34 -36.15
N LEU A 169 14.13 13.18 -35.99
CA LEU A 169 15.58 13.06 -35.82
C LEU A 169 16.19 12.35 -37.00
N ALA A 170 17.42 12.70 -37.37
CA ALA A 170 18.23 11.92 -38.29
C ALA A 170 19.58 11.55 -37.69
N TYR A 171 19.99 10.30 -37.87
CA TYR A 171 21.27 9.80 -37.38
C TYR A 171 21.89 8.75 -38.32
N PRO A 172 23.22 8.60 -38.37
CA PRO A 172 23.87 7.70 -39.31
C PRO A 172 23.50 6.23 -39.05
N VAL A 173 23.27 5.47 -40.12
CA VAL A 173 23.03 4.02 -40.02
C VAL A 173 24.33 3.30 -39.70
N ILE A 174 24.39 2.71 -38.51
CA ILE A 174 25.40 1.71 -38.19
C ILE A 174 25.06 0.44 -38.95
N SER A 175 25.94 0.04 -39.89
CA SER A 175 25.64 -1.04 -40.81
C SER A 175 26.16 -2.37 -40.28
N SER A 176 25.25 -3.31 -40.06
CA SER A 176 25.57 -4.70 -39.66
C SER A 176 26.28 -5.38 -40.82
N LYS A 177 27.44 -5.98 -40.56
CA LYS A 177 28.12 -6.87 -41.51
C LYS A 177 27.69 -8.32 -41.29
N ALA A 178 27.12 -8.62 -40.12
CA ALA A 178 26.58 -9.92 -39.80
C ALA A 178 25.26 -10.20 -40.54
N LYS A 179 25.16 -11.39 -41.14
CA LYS A 179 23.93 -11.97 -41.71
C LYS A 179 23.80 -13.40 -41.23
N PHE A 180 22.66 -13.73 -40.64
CA PHE A 180 22.36 -15.06 -40.12
C PHE A 180 21.09 -15.61 -40.78
N SER A 181 21.15 -16.87 -41.20
CA SER A 181 19.98 -17.65 -41.60
C SER A 181 19.47 -18.44 -40.40
N VAL A 182 18.17 -18.40 -40.17
CA VAL A 182 17.50 -19.27 -39.20
C VAL A 182 17.12 -20.57 -39.89
N LEU A 183 17.50 -21.72 -39.30
CA LEU A 183 17.31 -23.03 -39.94
C LEU A 183 15.94 -23.65 -39.66
N GLU A 184 15.26 -23.20 -38.60
CA GLU A 184 13.96 -23.69 -38.16
C GLU A 184 12.87 -22.62 -38.19
N ASP A 185 11.62 -23.05 -38.16
CA ASP A 185 10.49 -22.18 -37.82
C ASP A 185 10.56 -21.81 -36.32
N VAL A 186 11.00 -20.58 -36.04
CA VAL A 186 11.16 -20.02 -34.69
C VAL A 186 9.89 -20.06 -33.85
N ARG A 187 8.72 -20.14 -34.50
CA ARG A 187 7.43 -20.17 -33.81
C ARG A 187 7.18 -21.48 -33.10
N ASN A 188 7.85 -22.57 -33.51
CA ASN A 188 7.57 -23.91 -33.01
C ASN A 188 8.82 -24.62 -32.46
N ALA A 189 10.01 -24.16 -32.85
CA ALA A 189 11.26 -24.83 -32.50
C ALA A 189 11.65 -24.64 -31.03
N LYS A 190 12.06 -25.73 -30.38
CA LYS A 190 12.70 -25.71 -29.05
C LYS A 190 14.16 -25.28 -29.14
N GLU A 191 14.82 -25.66 -30.22
CA GLU A 191 16.20 -25.26 -30.54
C GLU A 191 16.19 -24.50 -31.86
N ILE A 192 16.68 -23.26 -31.83
CA ILE A 192 16.76 -22.37 -32.98
C ILE A 192 18.23 -22.20 -33.35
N HIS A 193 18.63 -22.67 -34.52
CA HIS A 193 19.98 -22.56 -35.05
C HIS A 193 20.10 -21.34 -35.96
N LEU A 194 21.11 -20.53 -35.69
CA LEU A 194 21.46 -19.31 -36.40
C LEU A 194 22.82 -19.53 -37.08
N LEU A 195 22.82 -19.63 -38.40
CA LEU A 195 24.04 -19.88 -39.19
C LEU A 195 24.42 -18.64 -39.99
N GLY A 196 25.60 -18.08 -39.69
CA GLY A 196 26.18 -16.95 -40.38
C GLY A 196 26.85 -17.34 -41.70
N GLU A 197 26.90 -16.42 -42.65
CA GLU A 197 27.69 -16.60 -43.88
C GLU A 197 29.19 -16.79 -43.56
N ASN A 198 29.70 -15.98 -42.64
CA ASN A 198 31.08 -15.98 -42.15
C ASN A 198 31.12 -15.97 -40.62
N SER A 199 32.30 -16.25 -40.04
CA SER A 199 32.54 -15.99 -38.62
C SER A 199 32.51 -14.49 -38.37
N VAL A 200 31.71 -14.05 -37.41
CA VAL A 200 31.57 -12.64 -37.01
C VAL A 200 31.47 -12.52 -35.50
N ILE A 201 31.87 -11.37 -34.97
CA ILE A 201 31.70 -11.02 -33.56
C ILE A 201 30.26 -10.52 -33.37
N VAL A 202 29.49 -11.21 -32.52
CA VAL A 202 28.13 -10.80 -32.15
C VAL A 202 28.12 -10.06 -30.82
N ARG A 203 27.21 -9.09 -30.70
CA ARG A 203 27.07 -8.18 -29.54
C ARG A 203 25.65 -8.10 -29.00
N SER A 204 24.65 -8.51 -29.77
CA SER A 204 23.25 -8.43 -29.34
C SER A 204 22.37 -9.55 -29.86
N LEU A 205 21.34 -9.84 -29.08
CA LEU A 205 20.20 -10.64 -29.48
C LEU A 205 18.91 -9.85 -29.25
N THR A 206 18.07 -9.72 -30.27
CA THR A 206 16.71 -9.18 -30.14
C THR A 206 15.69 -10.24 -30.52
N ILE A 207 14.69 -10.42 -29.68
CA ILE A 207 13.60 -11.38 -29.87
C ILE A 207 12.30 -10.58 -29.97
N VAL A 208 11.55 -10.81 -31.05
CA VAL A 208 10.17 -10.34 -31.19
C VAL A 208 9.26 -11.44 -30.65
N PRO A 209 8.53 -11.21 -29.54
CA PRO A 209 7.65 -12.23 -28.98
C PRO A 209 6.53 -12.61 -29.96
N ALA A 210 6.13 -13.88 -29.93
CA ALA A 210 4.82 -14.25 -30.46
C ALA A 210 3.77 -13.51 -29.63
N HIS A 211 2.74 -12.94 -30.27
CA HIS A 211 1.61 -12.25 -29.62
C HIS A 211 0.74 -13.24 -28.82
N LYS A 212 1.33 -13.86 -27.81
CA LYS A 212 0.80 -14.97 -27.03
C LYS A 212 1.27 -14.84 -25.59
N LYS A 213 0.33 -14.99 -24.64
CA LYS A 213 0.64 -14.98 -23.21
C LYS A 213 1.60 -16.13 -22.88
N GLY A 214 2.71 -15.83 -22.21
CA GLY A 214 3.60 -16.86 -21.70
C GLY A 214 4.94 -16.38 -21.18
N LYS A 215 5.65 -17.30 -20.53
CA LYS A 215 6.99 -17.10 -19.97
C LYS A 215 7.86 -18.30 -20.30
N THR A 216 9.07 -18.05 -20.79
CA THR A 216 10.05 -19.08 -21.09
C THR A 216 11.47 -18.58 -20.82
N LYS A 217 12.36 -19.48 -20.41
CA LYS A 217 13.81 -19.20 -20.37
C LYS A 217 14.44 -19.66 -21.68
N ALA A 218 15.48 -18.96 -22.08
CA ALA A 218 16.27 -19.26 -23.26
C ALA A 218 17.76 -19.23 -22.91
N ALA A 219 18.54 -20.13 -23.51
CA ALA A 219 19.99 -20.17 -23.38
C ALA A 219 20.63 -20.07 -24.76
N LEU A 220 21.46 -19.05 -24.98
CA LEU A 220 22.17 -18.81 -26.23
C LEU A 220 23.57 -19.41 -26.17
N TYR A 221 23.94 -20.17 -27.20
CA TYR A 221 25.23 -20.83 -27.34
C TYR A 221 25.93 -20.45 -28.64
N VAL A 222 27.27 -20.49 -28.64
CA VAL A 222 28.12 -20.47 -29.84
C VAL A 222 28.77 -21.85 -30.03
N LYS A 223 28.96 -22.27 -31.28
CA LYS A 223 29.73 -23.49 -31.61
C LYS A 223 31.22 -23.16 -31.77
N ASP A 224 32.10 -23.73 -30.94
CA ASP A 224 33.52 -23.36 -30.83
C ASP A 224 34.50 -24.47 -31.24
N GLY A 225 34.19 -25.21 -32.31
CA GLY A 225 35.07 -26.27 -32.85
C GLY A 225 35.10 -27.57 -32.02
N VAL A 226 34.93 -27.48 -30.70
CA VAL A 226 34.87 -28.62 -29.77
C VAL A 226 33.42 -28.93 -29.34
N GLY A 227 32.57 -27.91 -29.18
CA GLY A 227 31.18 -28.10 -28.79
C GLY A 227 30.35 -26.82 -28.85
N TYR A 228 29.30 -26.75 -28.02
CA TYR A 228 28.52 -25.54 -27.82
C TYR A 228 28.87 -24.93 -26.45
N LYS A 229 29.29 -23.66 -26.45
CA LYS A 229 29.60 -22.88 -25.25
C LYS A 229 28.48 -21.90 -24.95
N LEU A 230 28.02 -21.86 -23.71
CA LEU A 230 26.98 -20.93 -23.25
C LEU A 230 27.50 -19.49 -23.31
N ILE A 231 26.75 -18.61 -23.95
CA ILE A 231 26.99 -17.17 -23.99
C ILE A 231 26.16 -16.48 -22.91
N ARG A 232 24.83 -16.74 -22.89
CA ARG A 232 23.89 -15.99 -22.06
C ARG A 232 22.59 -16.75 -21.81
N ASN A 233 22.08 -16.63 -20.60
CA ASN A 233 20.70 -16.99 -20.25
C ASN A 233 19.80 -15.76 -20.35
N ILE A 234 18.60 -15.94 -20.90
CA ILE A 234 17.64 -14.88 -21.22
C ILE A 234 16.26 -15.32 -20.72
N THR A 235 15.50 -14.38 -20.15
CA THR A 235 14.10 -14.63 -19.80
C THR A 235 13.21 -13.87 -20.78
N ILE A 236 12.26 -14.58 -21.38
CA ILE A 236 11.21 -14.00 -22.23
C ILE A 236 9.93 -14.09 -21.41
N ASP A 237 9.48 -12.96 -20.86
CA ASP A 237 8.27 -12.90 -20.03
C ASP A 237 7.28 -11.92 -20.65
N ARG A 238 6.21 -12.46 -21.23
CA ARG A 238 5.03 -11.74 -21.74
C ARG A 238 3.78 -12.46 -21.22
N SER A 239 3.82 -12.85 -19.95
CA SER A 239 2.75 -13.62 -19.31
C SER A 239 1.48 -12.80 -19.08
N ASN A 240 1.63 -11.49 -18.88
CA ASN A 240 0.52 -10.55 -18.71
C ASN A 240 0.49 -9.54 -19.88
N PRO A 241 -0.53 -9.56 -20.77
CA PRO A 241 -0.65 -8.62 -21.88
C PRO A 241 -1.55 -7.41 -21.57
N GLU A 242 -2.05 -7.27 -20.34
CA GLU A 242 -2.88 -6.14 -19.96
C GLU A 242 -2.08 -4.83 -20.02
N LEU A 243 -2.75 -3.73 -20.37
CA LEU A 243 -2.08 -2.42 -20.54
C LEU A 243 -1.57 -1.84 -19.22
N HIS A 244 -2.14 -2.26 -18.08
CA HIS A 244 -1.64 -1.88 -16.76
C HIS A 244 -0.23 -2.44 -16.44
N VAL A 245 0.30 -3.38 -17.24
CA VAL A 245 1.71 -3.83 -17.13
C VAL A 245 2.55 -3.38 -18.34
N GLY A 246 2.17 -2.23 -18.92
CA GLY A 246 2.89 -1.56 -20.00
C GLY A 246 2.08 -1.47 -21.30
N PHE A 247 2.18 -0.31 -21.96
CA PHE A 247 1.47 0.04 -23.19
C PHE A 247 1.95 -0.71 -24.44
N MET A 248 3.00 -1.52 -24.34
CA MET A 248 3.42 -2.49 -25.37
C MET A 248 3.33 -3.93 -24.84
N PRO A 249 2.14 -4.57 -24.87
CA PRO A 249 1.90 -5.90 -24.27
C PRO A 249 2.95 -6.97 -24.62
N TYR A 250 3.38 -6.99 -25.88
CA TYR A 250 4.35 -7.94 -26.44
C TYR A 250 5.64 -7.24 -26.90
N ALA A 251 6.15 -6.29 -26.11
CA ALA A 251 7.38 -5.55 -26.43
C ALA A 251 8.57 -6.48 -26.75
N PRO A 252 9.52 -6.09 -27.60
CA PRO A 252 10.72 -6.87 -27.87
C PRO A 252 11.53 -7.21 -26.61
N VAL A 253 12.24 -8.33 -26.62
CA VAL A 253 13.24 -8.70 -25.61
C VAL A 253 14.62 -8.50 -26.22
N ALA A 254 15.36 -7.51 -25.72
CA ALA A 254 16.70 -7.18 -26.18
C ALA A 254 17.75 -7.55 -25.12
N ALA A 255 18.80 -8.25 -25.54
CA ALA A 255 19.91 -8.68 -24.68
C ALA A 255 21.25 -8.23 -25.29
N SER A 256 22.06 -7.54 -24.49
CA SER A 256 23.48 -7.33 -24.79
C SER A 256 24.27 -8.62 -24.55
N LEU A 257 25.30 -8.89 -25.35
CA LEU A 257 26.09 -10.11 -25.32
C LEU A 257 27.58 -9.78 -25.20
N PRO A 258 28.36 -10.48 -24.35
CA PRO A 258 29.81 -10.35 -24.43
C PRO A 258 30.29 -10.65 -25.86
N GLU A 259 31.29 -9.90 -26.35
CA GLU A 259 31.81 -10.09 -27.70
C GLU A 259 32.17 -11.56 -27.92
N THR A 260 31.41 -12.20 -28.81
CA THR A 260 31.55 -13.62 -29.07
C THR A 260 31.72 -13.81 -30.56
N GLU A 261 32.89 -14.29 -30.96
CA GLU A 261 33.13 -14.67 -32.35
C GLU A 261 32.53 -16.04 -32.65
N GLY A 262 31.78 -16.15 -33.74
CA GLY A 262 31.31 -17.45 -34.21
C GLY A 262 30.59 -17.38 -35.56
N LYS A 263 30.47 -18.55 -36.19
CA LYS A 263 29.67 -18.75 -37.40
C LYS A 263 28.32 -19.41 -37.12
N ALA A 264 28.24 -20.28 -36.11
CA ALA A 264 27.03 -21.03 -35.80
C ALA A 264 26.64 -20.83 -34.33
N PHE A 265 25.39 -20.41 -34.12
CA PHE A 265 24.80 -20.16 -32.81
C PHE A 265 23.54 -20.99 -32.64
N LYS A 266 23.16 -21.23 -31.38
CA LYS A 266 21.94 -21.95 -31.04
C LYS A 266 21.25 -21.31 -29.85
N LEU A 267 19.97 -20.99 -29.98
CA LEU A 267 19.10 -20.60 -28.87
C LEU A 267 18.26 -21.80 -28.45
N VAL A 268 18.36 -22.22 -27.19
CA VAL A 268 17.58 -23.32 -26.62
C VAL A 268 16.52 -22.77 -25.68
N LEU A 269 15.26 -23.09 -25.94
CA LEU A 269 14.12 -22.65 -25.14
C LEU A 269 13.67 -23.77 -24.18
N ASP A 270 13.31 -23.40 -22.95
CA ASP A 270 12.62 -24.32 -22.03
C ASP A 270 11.26 -24.72 -22.60
N LYS A 271 10.51 -23.72 -23.09
CA LYS A 271 9.20 -23.86 -23.75
C LYS A 271 9.22 -23.13 -25.11
N PRO A 272 8.95 -23.81 -26.24
CA PRO A 272 8.81 -23.18 -27.56
C PRO A 272 7.48 -22.41 -27.67
N GLY A 273 7.21 -21.77 -28.82
CA GLY A 273 5.92 -21.09 -29.05
C GLY A 273 5.88 -19.61 -28.69
N MET A 274 6.99 -19.04 -28.23
CA MET A 274 7.05 -17.69 -27.67
C MET A 274 7.75 -16.67 -28.56
N ILE A 275 8.30 -17.08 -29.70
CA ILE A 275 9.11 -16.23 -30.59
C ILE A 275 8.41 -16.10 -31.95
N GLN A 276 8.20 -14.87 -32.40
CA GLN A 276 7.75 -14.58 -33.76
C GLN A 276 8.93 -14.36 -34.70
N ASP A 277 9.96 -13.65 -34.23
CA ASP A 277 11.18 -13.36 -34.99
C ASP A 277 12.38 -13.19 -34.05
N ILE A 278 13.58 -13.40 -34.58
CA ILE A 278 14.84 -13.36 -33.84
C ILE A 278 15.94 -12.72 -34.68
N LYS A 279 16.70 -11.81 -34.07
CA LYS A 279 17.83 -11.13 -34.70
C LYS A 279 19.07 -11.23 -33.83
N LEU A 280 20.10 -11.88 -34.36
CA LEU A 280 21.46 -11.87 -33.82
C LEU A 280 22.29 -10.85 -34.62
N SER A 281 23.01 -9.95 -33.93
CA SER A 281 23.70 -8.83 -34.61
C SER A 281 25.11 -8.59 -34.05
N ASP A 282 25.99 -8.08 -34.90
CA ASP A 282 27.28 -7.47 -34.55
C ASP A 282 27.14 -6.02 -34.04
N ILE A 283 25.96 -5.39 -34.17
CA ILE A 283 25.67 -4.07 -33.62
C ILE A 283 25.14 -4.24 -32.18
N PRO A 284 25.60 -3.42 -31.21
CA PRO A 284 25.05 -3.45 -29.86
C PRO A 284 23.59 -2.96 -29.80
N VAL A 285 22.91 -3.33 -28.72
CA VAL A 285 21.55 -2.88 -28.40
C VAL A 285 21.51 -2.54 -26.93
N VAL A 286 20.72 -1.54 -26.56
CA VAL A 286 20.44 -1.27 -25.14
C VAL A 286 19.60 -2.42 -24.58
N GLU A 287 20.19 -3.22 -23.69
CA GLU A 287 19.53 -4.35 -23.04
C GLU A 287 18.30 -3.90 -22.26
N SER A 288 17.21 -4.65 -22.38
CA SER A 288 15.94 -4.38 -21.68
C SER A 288 15.40 -2.96 -21.89
N TYR A 289 15.66 -2.34 -23.05
CA TYR A 289 15.18 -0.97 -23.32
C TYR A 289 13.65 -0.86 -23.18
N ALA A 290 12.89 -1.90 -23.52
CA ALA A 290 11.43 -1.91 -23.36
C ALA A 290 11.01 -1.81 -21.88
N GLU A 291 11.72 -2.52 -20.99
CA GLU A 291 11.48 -2.44 -19.55
C GLU A 291 12.01 -1.14 -18.94
N LYS A 292 13.17 -0.67 -19.40
CA LYS A 292 13.81 0.59 -18.95
C LYS A 292 13.05 1.85 -19.37
N THR A 293 12.21 1.77 -20.40
CA THR A 293 11.34 2.86 -20.88
C THR A 293 9.89 2.71 -20.41
N LEU A 294 9.61 1.73 -19.54
CA LEU A 294 8.27 1.39 -19.03
C LEU A 294 7.27 0.90 -20.10
N ALA A 295 7.71 0.68 -21.34
CA ALA A 295 6.88 0.11 -22.40
C ALA A 295 6.40 -1.31 -22.06
N LYS A 296 7.22 -2.04 -21.30
CA LYS A 296 6.78 -3.25 -20.60
C LYS A 296 7.19 -3.19 -19.14
N MET A 297 6.24 -3.29 -18.23
CA MET A 297 6.50 -3.24 -16.80
C MET A 297 6.53 -4.64 -16.20
N TRP A 298 6.84 -4.70 -14.90
CA TRP A 298 6.86 -5.95 -14.16
C TRP A 298 5.52 -6.68 -14.26
N GLN A 299 5.57 -7.99 -14.52
CA GLN A 299 4.41 -8.78 -14.97
C GLN A 299 3.47 -9.21 -13.83
N THR A 300 3.87 -8.95 -12.59
CA THR A 300 3.18 -9.34 -11.36
C THR A 300 2.88 -8.09 -10.53
N PRO A 301 1.92 -8.15 -9.58
CA PRO A 301 1.47 -6.95 -8.86
C PRO A 301 2.55 -6.34 -7.96
N HIS A 302 3.56 -7.11 -7.54
CA HIS A 302 4.61 -6.65 -6.61
C HIS A 302 6.00 -6.61 -7.27
N PRO A 303 6.40 -5.49 -7.91
CA PRO A 303 7.81 -5.27 -8.25
C PRO A 303 8.61 -5.06 -6.96
N MET A 304 9.37 -6.08 -6.56
CA MET A 304 10.26 -6.01 -5.39
C MET A 304 11.43 -5.03 -5.62
N TRP A 305 12.21 -4.77 -4.57
CA TRP A 305 13.27 -3.75 -4.57
C TRP A 305 14.30 -3.88 -5.72
N ASP A 306 14.51 -5.09 -6.25
CA ASP A 306 15.45 -5.43 -7.30
C ASP A 306 14.83 -5.56 -8.71
N ALA A 307 13.51 -5.41 -8.84
CA ALA A 307 12.78 -5.61 -10.09
C ALA A 307 13.24 -4.69 -11.25
N TYR A 308 13.72 -3.49 -10.90
CA TYR A 308 14.24 -2.48 -11.83
C TYR A 308 15.72 -2.18 -11.58
N MET A 309 16.47 -3.21 -11.22
CA MET A 309 17.92 -3.17 -11.14
C MET A 309 18.51 -4.11 -12.21
N TRP A 310 19.21 -3.52 -13.18
CA TRP A 310 19.84 -4.28 -14.26
C TRP A 310 21.32 -4.49 -13.99
N ARG A 311 21.86 -5.56 -14.58
CA ARG A 311 23.31 -5.77 -14.61
C ARG A 311 23.99 -4.69 -15.46
N ASN A 312 25.29 -4.52 -15.25
CA ASN A 312 26.12 -3.79 -16.18
C ASN A 312 26.18 -4.53 -17.53
N GLN A 313 25.99 -3.78 -18.61
CA GLN A 313 26.16 -4.26 -19.98
C GLN A 313 27.65 -4.24 -20.35
N PRO A 314 28.11 -5.11 -21.27
CA PRO A 314 29.44 -4.96 -21.84
C PRO A 314 29.48 -3.66 -22.66
N GLU A 315 30.54 -2.88 -22.50
CA GLU A 315 30.82 -1.74 -23.36
C GLU A 315 31.69 -2.18 -24.54
N TYR A 316 31.38 -1.65 -25.73
CA TYR A 316 32.16 -1.91 -26.94
C TYR A 316 32.80 -0.63 -27.47
N SER A 317 33.61 -0.76 -28.52
CA SER A 317 34.20 0.39 -29.21
C SER A 317 33.14 1.38 -29.70
N SER A 318 33.39 2.69 -29.54
CA SER A 318 32.46 3.77 -29.90
C SER A 318 32.07 3.79 -31.38
N VAL A 319 32.83 3.13 -32.26
CA VAL A 319 32.49 2.98 -33.69
C VAL A 319 31.18 2.22 -33.95
N PHE A 320 30.64 1.55 -32.93
CA PHE A 320 29.37 0.82 -32.99
C PHE A 320 28.22 1.53 -32.27
N ALA A 321 28.44 2.76 -31.79
CA ALA A 321 27.43 3.64 -31.22
C ALA A 321 27.29 4.91 -32.07
N VAL A 322 26.13 5.57 -31.99
CA VAL A 322 25.93 6.90 -32.57
C VAL A 322 26.32 7.92 -31.50
N GLU A 323 27.23 8.84 -31.77
CA GLU A 323 27.51 9.91 -30.81
C GLU A 323 26.33 10.90 -30.75
N PRO A 324 25.99 11.46 -29.58
CA PRO A 324 24.86 12.40 -29.44
C PRO A 324 24.90 13.55 -30.45
N GLU A 325 26.09 14.07 -30.75
CA GLU A 325 26.30 15.18 -31.68
C GLU A 325 26.02 14.81 -33.15
N GLN A 326 25.92 13.52 -33.47
CA GLN A 326 25.56 13.01 -34.79
C GLN A 326 24.05 12.88 -34.99
N VAL A 327 23.25 13.07 -33.94
CA VAL A 327 21.79 13.08 -34.01
C VAL A 327 21.33 14.49 -34.34
N VAL A 328 20.77 14.66 -35.53
CA VAL A 328 20.31 15.94 -36.07
C VAL A 328 18.81 16.07 -35.83
N ASP A 329 18.37 17.16 -35.20
CA ASP A 329 16.95 17.51 -35.10
C ASP A 329 16.50 18.21 -36.39
N LEU A 330 15.58 17.57 -37.12
CA LEU A 330 14.97 18.04 -38.36
C LEU A 330 13.57 18.59 -38.16
N THR A 331 13.11 18.74 -36.92
CA THR A 331 11.72 19.13 -36.62
C THR A 331 11.35 20.47 -37.25
N ASP A 332 12.27 21.45 -37.20
CA ASP A 332 12.04 22.79 -37.74
C ASP A 332 12.16 22.85 -39.28
N GLU A 333 12.56 21.76 -39.93
CA GLU A 333 12.63 21.63 -41.40
C GLU A 333 11.31 21.15 -42.02
N LEU A 334 10.28 20.89 -41.19
CA LEU A 334 8.96 20.43 -41.62
C LEU A 334 7.96 21.58 -41.72
N ASP A 335 7.09 21.51 -42.73
CA ASP A 335 5.91 22.36 -42.85
C ASP A 335 4.78 21.92 -41.90
N ALA A 336 3.71 22.71 -41.82
CA ALA A 336 2.54 22.41 -40.98
C ALA A 336 1.75 21.14 -41.38
N LYS A 337 2.17 20.43 -42.42
CA LYS A 337 1.64 19.13 -42.85
C LYS A 337 2.66 18.00 -42.67
N ASP A 338 3.70 18.22 -41.85
CA ASP A 338 4.79 17.30 -41.56
C ASP A 338 5.60 16.90 -42.81
N ARG A 339 5.75 17.83 -43.77
CA ARG A 339 6.54 17.61 -44.99
C ARG A 339 7.73 18.56 -45.02
N GLY A 340 8.91 18.05 -45.34
CA GLY A 340 10.14 18.85 -45.33
C GLY A 340 11.11 18.45 -46.42
N HIS A 341 12.18 19.23 -46.56
CA HIS A 341 13.27 18.93 -47.47
C HIS A 341 14.57 19.00 -46.67
N TRP A 342 15.36 17.94 -46.69
CA TRP A 342 16.61 17.90 -45.94
C TRP A 342 17.79 17.65 -46.88
N ASN A 343 18.81 18.51 -46.81
CA ASN A 343 20.08 18.28 -47.50
C ASN A 343 20.93 17.27 -46.71
N ALA A 344 20.56 16.00 -46.83
CA ALA A 344 21.16 14.91 -46.08
C ALA A 344 22.66 14.74 -46.42
N PRO A 345 23.58 14.74 -45.44
CA PRO A 345 25.00 14.49 -45.71
C PRO A 345 25.24 13.12 -46.34
N LYS A 346 26.35 12.95 -47.08
CA LYS A 346 26.68 11.67 -47.72
C LYS A 346 26.73 10.54 -46.69
N GLY A 347 26.05 9.43 -46.97
CA GLY A 347 25.95 8.28 -46.07
C GLY A 347 24.55 7.65 -46.13
N ARG A 348 24.28 6.67 -45.27
CA ARG A 348 22.92 6.22 -45.00
C ARG A 348 22.47 6.77 -43.66
N TRP A 349 21.25 7.27 -43.59
CA TRP A 349 20.68 7.89 -42.40
C TRP A 349 19.38 7.21 -42.03
N VAL A 350 19.17 6.99 -40.74
CA VAL A 350 17.84 6.75 -40.19
C VAL A 350 17.18 8.10 -40.03
N VAL A 351 15.94 8.24 -40.48
CA VAL A 351 15.04 9.34 -40.12
C VAL A 351 14.00 8.75 -39.16
N MET A 352 14.06 9.17 -37.89
CA MET A 352 13.19 8.73 -36.81
C MET A 352 12.18 9.83 -36.51
N GLN A 353 10.91 9.56 -36.84
CA GLN A 353 9.81 10.38 -36.39
C GLN A 353 9.33 9.88 -35.03
N THR A 354 9.31 10.74 -34.03
CA THR A 354 8.80 10.44 -32.68
C THR A 354 7.50 11.19 -32.43
N TYR A 355 6.55 10.53 -31.77
CA TYR A 355 5.23 11.10 -31.49
C TYR A 355 4.66 10.52 -30.19
N MET A 356 3.83 11.29 -29.51
CA MET A 356 3.08 10.82 -28.34
C MET A 356 1.79 10.12 -28.77
N LEU A 357 1.45 9.02 -28.11
CA LEU A 357 0.16 8.34 -28.21
C LEU A 357 -0.42 8.02 -26.83
N PRO A 358 -1.76 8.00 -26.67
CA PRO A 358 -2.40 7.49 -25.46
C PRO A 358 -1.99 6.04 -25.19
N THR A 359 -1.76 5.69 -23.92
CA THR A 359 -1.47 4.31 -23.48
C THR A 359 -2.64 3.36 -23.70
N GLY A 360 -3.86 3.89 -23.75
CA GLY A 360 -5.10 3.12 -23.85
C GLY A 360 -5.67 2.67 -22.50
N THR A 361 -5.02 2.98 -21.38
CA THR A 361 -5.53 2.64 -20.05
C THR A 361 -6.70 3.53 -19.66
N THR A 362 -7.67 2.97 -18.92
CA THR A 362 -8.91 3.63 -18.51
C THR A 362 -9.18 3.40 -17.04
N ASN A 363 -9.99 4.26 -16.43
CA ASN A 363 -10.47 4.03 -15.06
C ASN A 363 -11.28 2.73 -14.98
N ALA A 364 -11.10 1.98 -13.89
CA ALA A 364 -11.73 0.69 -13.69
C ALA A 364 -11.92 0.35 -12.20
N PRO A 365 -12.84 -0.59 -11.89
CA PRO A 365 -13.98 -1.01 -12.69
C PRO A 365 -15.09 0.04 -12.60
N ALA A 366 -15.32 0.76 -13.70
CA ALA A 366 -16.36 1.78 -13.81
C ALA A 366 -17.53 1.29 -14.68
N PRO A 367 -18.76 1.81 -14.47
CA PRO A 367 -19.86 1.61 -15.42
C PRO A 367 -19.46 2.08 -16.82
N SER A 368 -19.84 1.31 -17.84
CA SER A 368 -19.36 1.48 -19.21
C SER A 368 -19.56 2.88 -19.79
N GLU A 369 -20.63 3.58 -19.41
CA GLU A 369 -20.96 4.94 -19.87
C GLU A 369 -20.03 6.04 -19.32
N ILE A 370 -19.26 5.74 -18.27
CA ILE A 370 -18.35 6.67 -17.59
C ILE A 370 -16.92 6.11 -17.47
N THR A 371 -16.61 5.09 -18.27
CA THR A 371 -15.23 4.66 -18.53
C THR A 371 -14.60 5.56 -19.59
N GLY A 372 -13.37 6.01 -19.35
CA GLY A 372 -12.59 6.74 -20.35
C GLY A 372 -11.11 6.77 -19.99
N TYR A 373 -10.31 7.45 -20.81
CA TYR A 373 -8.86 7.45 -20.64
C TYR A 373 -8.43 7.91 -19.26
N GLU A 374 -7.39 7.27 -18.75
CA GLU A 374 -6.65 7.74 -17.59
C GLU A 374 -5.93 9.05 -17.91
N THR A 375 -6.03 10.04 -17.03
CA THR A 375 -5.38 11.34 -17.22
C THR A 375 -3.85 11.23 -17.13
N ASP A 376 -3.15 12.09 -17.85
CA ASP A 376 -1.69 12.23 -17.81
C ASP A 376 -1.20 12.48 -16.38
N LYS A 377 -0.51 11.49 -15.82
CA LYS A 377 -0.01 11.49 -14.44
C LYS A 377 1.25 12.35 -14.27
N MET A 378 1.80 12.92 -15.35
CA MET A 378 2.96 13.81 -15.27
C MET A 378 2.56 15.28 -15.48
N SER A 379 1.26 15.59 -15.60
CA SER A 379 0.78 16.94 -15.88
C SER A 379 -0.17 17.46 -14.82
N LYS A 380 0.31 18.46 -14.08
CA LYS A 380 -0.50 19.21 -13.10
C LYS A 380 -1.73 19.86 -13.72
N LYS A 381 -1.60 20.35 -14.95
CA LYS A 381 -2.69 20.96 -15.72
C LYS A 381 -3.79 19.94 -16.04
N HIS A 382 -3.41 18.74 -16.46
CA HIS A 382 -4.39 17.74 -16.87
C HIS A 382 -5.11 17.13 -15.67
N ILE A 383 -4.43 16.94 -14.53
CA ILE A 383 -5.09 16.49 -13.30
C ILE A 383 -6.04 17.55 -12.71
N GLU A 384 -5.72 18.84 -12.79
CA GLU A 384 -6.65 19.93 -12.42
C GLU A 384 -7.90 19.91 -13.32
N ALA A 385 -7.73 19.73 -14.63
CA ALA A 385 -8.84 19.58 -15.56
C ALA A 385 -9.69 18.31 -15.28
N HIS A 386 -9.07 17.22 -14.86
CA HIS A 386 -9.78 16.00 -14.43
C HIS A 386 -10.63 16.27 -13.18
N PHE A 387 -10.03 16.89 -12.15
CA PHE A 387 -10.72 17.30 -10.93
C PHE A 387 -11.96 18.15 -11.25
N ASP A 388 -11.80 19.20 -12.07
CA ASP A 388 -12.89 20.11 -12.45
C ASP A 388 -14.04 19.38 -13.12
N ASN A 389 -13.74 18.35 -13.93
CA ASN A 389 -14.74 17.62 -14.70
C ASN A 389 -15.50 16.56 -13.90
N TYR A 390 -15.07 16.25 -12.67
CA TYR A 390 -15.72 15.27 -11.82
C TYR A 390 -16.04 15.83 -10.43
N ILE A 391 -15.04 15.97 -9.54
CA ILE A 391 -15.22 16.54 -8.21
C ILE A 391 -15.76 17.96 -8.30
N GLY A 392 -15.19 18.79 -9.18
CA GLY A 392 -15.66 20.16 -9.45
C GLY A 392 -17.14 20.21 -9.86
N LYS A 393 -17.63 19.24 -10.66
CA LYS A 393 -19.05 19.14 -11.01
C LYS A 393 -19.93 18.77 -9.82
N ILE A 394 -19.46 17.91 -8.91
CA ILE A 394 -20.18 17.62 -7.66
C ILE A 394 -20.28 18.89 -6.83
N LEU A 395 -19.18 19.64 -6.67
CA LEU A 395 -19.17 20.91 -5.94
C LEU A 395 -20.09 21.97 -6.56
N GLN A 396 -20.22 21.98 -7.88
CA GLN A 396 -21.11 22.90 -8.60
C GLN A 396 -22.59 22.52 -8.48
N LYS A 397 -22.91 21.23 -8.59
CA LYS A 397 -24.31 20.75 -8.66
C LYS A 397 -24.97 20.60 -7.29
N ILE A 398 -24.20 20.25 -6.26
CA ILE A 398 -24.73 20.06 -4.91
C ILE A 398 -24.57 21.36 -4.11
N PRO A 399 -25.66 21.91 -3.51
CA PRO A 399 -25.60 23.14 -2.71
C PRO A 399 -24.58 23.04 -1.56
N ALA A 400 -23.84 24.12 -1.31
CA ALA A 400 -22.75 24.14 -0.34
C ALA A 400 -23.21 23.78 1.09
N GLU A 401 -24.41 24.25 1.47
CA GLU A 401 -25.05 23.96 2.75
C GLU A 401 -25.35 22.47 2.97
N ASP A 402 -25.67 21.75 1.89
CA ASP A 402 -26.04 20.33 1.92
C ASP A 402 -24.82 19.41 1.76
N ARG A 403 -23.64 19.93 1.41
CA ARG A 403 -22.38 19.17 1.29
C ARG A 403 -21.29 19.61 2.27
N LYS A 404 -21.67 20.21 3.40
CA LYS A 404 -20.74 20.80 4.38
C LYS A 404 -19.71 19.79 4.94
N THR A 405 -20.04 18.50 4.96
CA THR A 405 -19.15 17.41 5.42
C THR A 405 -18.44 16.67 4.28
N PHE A 406 -18.62 17.07 3.02
CA PHE A 406 -17.80 16.58 1.91
C PHE A 406 -16.43 17.25 1.97
N LYS A 407 -15.40 16.46 2.32
CA LYS A 407 -14.07 16.96 2.66
C LYS A 407 -12.92 16.24 2.00
N ILE A 408 -13.14 15.06 1.43
CA ILE A 408 -12.02 14.20 1.02
C ILE A 408 -12.14 13.83 -0.46
N VAL A 409 -11.02 13.95 -1.17
CA VAL A 409 -10.82 13.34 -2.49
C VAL A 409 -9.98 12.08 -2.28
N VAL A 410 -10.50 10.94 -2.70
CA VAL A 410 -9.90 9.63 -2.45
C VAL A 410 -9.13 9.18 -3.70
N GLU A 411 -7.87 8.84 -3.51
CA GLU A 411 -6.96 8.26 -4.49
C GLU A 411 -6.61 6.84 -3.99
N ASP A 412 -7.16 5.83 -4.65
CA ASP A 412 -6.94 4.43 -4.25
C ASP A 412 -5.56 3.92 -4.70
N SER A 413 -5.27 2.63 -4.53
CA SER A 413 -4.01 2.06 -5.01
C SER A 413 -3.88 2.18 -6.54
N TYR A 414 -2.65 2.49 -6.99
CA TYR A 414 -2.39 2.77 -8.40
C TYR A 414 -2.37 1.48 -9.24
N GLU A 415 -3.28 1.32 -10.21
CA GLU A 415 -3.37 0.11 -11.07
C GLU A 415 -3.43 0.37 -12.59
N THR A 416 -2.90 1.51 -13.03
CA THR A 416 -3.16 2.03 -14.40
C THR A 416 -1.96 1.95 -15.35
N GLY A 417 -0.89 1.27 -14.95
CA GLY A 417 0.31 1.09 -15.76
C GLY A 417 1.20 2.33 -15.89
N GLY A 418 2.23 2.21 -16.73
CA GLY A 418 3.22 3.27 -16.94
C GLY A 418 2.84 4.22 -18.05
N GLN A 419 3.38 5.44 -17.96
CA GLN A 419 3.55 6.37 -19.07
C GLN A 419 5.02 6.76 -19.14
N ASN A 420 5.50 7.23 -20.29
CA ASN A 420 6.91 7.61 -20.42
C ASN A 420 7.16 8.93 -21.16
N TRP A 421 6.09 9.67 -21.48
CA TRP A 421 6.20 10.98 -22.10
C TRP A 421 5.00 11.87 -21.74
N THR A 422 5.23 13.17 -21.70
CA THR A 422 4.21 14.21 -21.46
C THR A 422 4.55 15.48 -22.25
N ASP A 423 3.70 16.50 -22.19
CA ASP A 423 3.86 17.75 -22.93
C ASP A 423 5.15 18.49 -22.55
N ASP A 424 5.47 18.54 -21.25
CA ASP A 424 6.59 19.30 -20.69
C ASP A 424 7.86 18.44 -20.44
N MET A 425 7.89 17.21 -20.98
CA MET A 425 9.00 16.26 -20.75
C MET A 425 10.38 16.83 -21.09
N ILE A 426 10.55 17.50 -22.24
CA ILE A 426 11.85 18.05 -22.66
C ILE A 426 12.31 19.20 -21.74
N PRO A 427 11.51 20.26 -21.49
CA PRO A 427 11.94 21.33 -20.60
C PRO A 427 12.19 20.85 -19.16
N ASP A 428 11.34 19.97 -18.61
CA ASP A 428 11.49 19.49 -17.23
C ASP A 428 12.74 18.59 -17.07
N PHE A 429 13.03 17.77 -18.08
CA PHE A 429 14.25 16.99 -18.13
C PHE A 429 15.50 17.89 -18.15
N LYS A 430 15.51 18.92 -18.99
CA LYS A 430 16.61 19.90 -19.06
C LYS A 430 16.81 20.61 -17.73
N ALA A 431 15.72 21.00 -17.07
CA ALA A 431 15.78 21.66 -15.76
C ALA A 431 16.38 20.75 -14.68
N SER A 432 16.02 19.46 -14.70
CA SER A 432 16.45 18.48 -13.68
C SER A 432 17.91 18.03 -13.86
N TYR A 433 18.31 17.73 -15.11
CA TYR A 433 19.58 17.07 -15.41
C TYR A 433 20.61 17.95 -16.11
N GLY A 434 20.22 19.13 -16.62
CA GLY A 434 21.17 20.09 -17.20
C GLY A 434 21.69 19.72 -18.60
N TYR A 435 21.08 18.73 -19.27
CA TYR A 435 21.40 18.36 -20.65
C TYR A 435 20.14 18.07 -21.49
N ASP A 436 20.29 18.09 -22.81
CA ASP A 436 19.18 17.87 -23.75
C ASP A 436 18.86 16.38 -23.93
N PRO A 437 17.62 15.92 -23.68
CA PRO A 437 17.25 14.53 -23.92
C PRO A 437 17.06 14.20 -25.42
N VAL A 438 16.90 15.20 -26.29
CA VAL A 438 16.53 15.00 -27.70
C VAL A 438 17.51 14.12 -28.48
N PRO A 439 18.85 14.29 -28.37
CA PRO A 439 19.80 13.39 -29.02
C PRO A 439 19.71 11.92 -28.56
N PHE A 440 19.12 11.67 -27.39
CA PHE A 440 19.03 10.33 -26.79
C PHE A 440 17.68 9.64 -27.07
N LEU A 441 16.72 10.27 -27.76
CA LEU A 441 15.43 9.61 -28.07
C LEU A 441 15.56 8.28 -28.85
N PRO A 442 16.56 8.06 -29.73
CA PRO A 442 16.74 6.75 -30.37
C PRO A 442 16.94 5.59 -29.39
N VAL A 443 17.39 5.87 -28.15
CA VAL A 443 17.52 4.88 -27.08
C VAL A 443 16.18 4.20 -26.76
N PHE A 444 15.04 4.87 -26.98
CA PHE A 444 13.70 4.28 -26.80
C PHE A 444 13.41 3.12 -27.78
N SER A 445 14.17 3.02 -28.87
CA SER A 445 14.11 1.91 -29.83
C SER A 445 15.25 0.90 -29.66
N GLY A 446 16.05 1.02 -28.59
CA GLY A 446 17.18 0.16 -28.29
C GLY A 446 18.49 0.56 -28.97
N VAL A 447 18.55 1.72 -29.65
CA VAL A 447 19.79 2.23 -30.26
C VAL A 447 20.75 2.72 -29.18
N VAL A 448 22.02 2.37 -29.28
CA VAL A 448 23.06 2.85 -28.37
C VAL A 448 23.53 4.24 -28.80
N ILE A 449 23.32 5.24 -27.93
CA ILE A 449 23.80 6.61 -28.11
C ILE A 449 24.99 6.86 -27.16
N GLY A 450 26.14 7.19 -27.74
CA GLY A 450 27.44 7.34 -27.06
C GLY A 450 28.02 5.99 -26.61
N SER A 451 27.44 5.39 -25.57
CA SER A 451 27.80 4.06 -25.07
C SER A 451 26.61 3.40 -24.38
N GLU A 452 26.72 2.10 -24.09
CA GLU A 452 25.71 1.36 -23.32
C GLU A 452 25.49 1.98 -21.94
N ASP A 453 26.57 2.36 -21.24
CA ASP A 453 26.52 3.03 -19.93
C ASP A 453 25.83 4.41 -20.03
N LYS A 454 26.20 5.25 -21.01
CA LYS A 454 25.54 6.55 -21.22
C LYS A 454 24.04 6.40 -21.52
N SER A 455 23.68 5.43 -22.36
CA SER A 455 22.28 5.16 -22.71
C SER A 455 21.48 4.66 -21.51
N ASP A 456 22.06 3.79 -20.67
CA ASP A 456 21.42 3.30 -19.45
C ASP A 456 21.21 4.40 -18.40
N ARG A 457 22.20 5.28 -18.23
CA ARG A 457 22.11 6.46 -17.36
C ARG A 457 21.07 7.45 -17.83
N PHE A 458 20.97 7.69 -19.14
CA PHE A 458 19.87 8.48 -19.70
C PHE A 458 18.51 7.86 -19.39
N LEU A 459 18.34 6.54 -19.57
CA LEU A 459 17.07 5.88 -19.23
C LEU A 459 16.80 5.88 -17.72
N TRP A 460 17.84 5.88 -16.88
CA TRP A 460 17.70 6.08 -15.45
C TRP A 460 17.14 7.49 -15.14
N ASP A 461 17.70 8.53 -15.75
CA ASP A 461 17.23 9.91 -15.62
C ASP A 461 15.76 10.06 -16.09
N VAL A 462 15.39 9.41 -17.19
CA VAL A 462 13.99 9.36 -17.67
C VAL A 462 13.06 8.75 -16.63
N ARG A 463 13.39 7.56 -16.10
CA ARG A 463 12.54 6.89 -15.09
C ARG A 463 12.45 7.67 -13.78
N ARG A 464 13.56 8.27 -13.34
CA ARG A 464 13.60 9.09 -12.13
C ARG A 464 12.74 10.33 -12.28
N LEU A 465 12.77 10.98 -13.45
CA LEU A 465 11.88 12.12 -13.74
C LEU A 465 10.41 11.69 -13.75
N ILE A 466 10.08 10.58 -14.41
CA ILE A 466 8.70 10.06 -14.40
C ILE A 466 8.20 9.85 -12.97
N ALA A 467 9.01 9.25 -12.09
CA ALA A 467 8.64 9.05 -10.69
C ALA A 467 8.45 10.38 -9.92
N ASP A 468 9.28 11.39 -10.20
CA ASP A 468 9.17 12.72 -9.60
C ASP A 468 7.89 13.43 -10.06
N GLU A 469 7.62 13.44 -11.36
CA GLU A 469 6.45 14.08 -11.96
C GLU A 469 5.15 13.41 -11.50
N VAL A 470 5.10 12.08 -11.43
CA VAL A 470 3.92 11.37 -10.88
C VAL A 470 3.66 11.73 -9.42
N SER A 471 4.71 11.97 -8.64
CA SER A 471 4.56 12.38 -7.24
C SER A 471 4.11 13.84 -7.14
N TYR A 472 4.83 14.77 -7.76
CA TYR A 472 4.62 16.21 -7.55
C TYR A 472 3.53 16.81 -8.43
N ASN A 473 3.41 16.38 -9.69
CA ASN A 473 2.43 16.94 -10.62
C ASN A 473 1.08 16.22 -10.54
N TYR A 474 1.05 14.91 -10.36
CA TYR A 474 -0.21 14.17 -10.21
C TYR A 474 -0.73 14.22 -8.77
N VAL A 475 -0.09 13.55 -7.81
CA VAL A 475 -0.57 13.54 -6.42
C VAL A 475 -0.53 14.95 -5.82
N GLY A 476 0.61 15.63 -5.94
CA GLY A 476 0.76 17.00 -5.46
C GLY A 476 -0.19 17.98 -6.14
N GLY A 477 -0.42 17.83 -7.45
CA GLY A 477 -1.38 18.65 -8.21
C GLY A 477 -2.82 18.42 -7.77
N LEU A 478 -3.24 17.17 -7.57
CA LEU A 478 -4.57 16.82 -7.09
C LEU A 478 -4.78 17.30 -5.64
N ARG A 479 -3.77 17.17 -4.78
CA ARG A 479 -3.76 17.76 -3.44
C ARG A 479 -3.96 19.27 -3.49
N GLU A 480 -3.21 19.97 -4.32
CA GLU A 480 -3.30 21.43 -4.42
C GLU A 480 -4.68 21.90 -4.88
N VAL A 481 -5.24 21.33 -5.95
CA VAL A 481 -6.58 21.72 -6.41
C VAL A 481 -7.66 21.36 -5.39
N SER A 482 -7.56 20.19 -4.74
CA SER A 482 -8.49 19.80 -3.67
C SER A 482 -8.45 20.79 -2.50
N ASN A 483 -7.26 21.20 -2.06
CA ASN A 483 -7.06 22.15 -0.98
C ASN A 483 -7.61 23.55 -1.33
N LYS A 484 -7.54 24.00 -2.60
CA LYS A 484 -8.20 25.25 -3.04
C LYS A 484 -9.71 25.24 -2.78
N HIS A 485 -10.33 24.07 -2.75
CA HIS A 485 -11.75 23.87 -2.46
C HIS A 485 -12.04 23.50 -0.99
N GLY A 486 -11.05 23.56 -0.11
CA GLY A 486 -11.20 23.23 1.31
C GLY A 486 -11.36 21.73 1.58
N MET A 487 -10.81 20.90 0.69
CA MET A 487 -10.82 19.44 0.76
C MET A 487 -9.39 18.91 0.93
N THR A 488 -9.24 17.74 1.55
CA THR A 488 -7.97 17.02 1.69
C THR A 488 -7.91 15.81 0.77
N THR A 489 -6.72 15.36 0.38
CA THR A 489 -6.55 14.07 -0.30
C THR A 489 -6.30 12.93 0.68
N TRP A 490 -6.80 11.75 0.34
CA TRP A 490 -6.51 10.48 1.01
C TRP A 490 -5.95 9.52 -0.04
N LEU A 491 -4.77 8.96 0.21
CA LEU A 491 -4.03 8.20 -0.79
C LEU A 491 -3.55 6.85 -0.25
N GLU A 492 -3.86 5.77 -0.95
CA GLU A 492 -3.08 4.52 -0.86
C GLU A 492 -1.76 4.71 -1.59
N ASN A 493 -0.65 4.81 -0.84
CA ASN A 493 0.61 5.32 -1.40
C ASN A 493 1.44 4.29 -2.18
N TYR A 494 0.79 3.29 -2.74
CA TYR A 494 1.39 2.18 -3.44
C TYR A 494 0.60 1.84 -4.70
N GLY A 495 1.12 0.94 -5.50
CA GLY A 495 0.44 0.50 -6.70
C GLY A 495 0.72 -0.94 -7.08
N HIS A 496 -0.34 -1.67 -7.36
CA HIS A 496 -0.27 -2.97 -8.00
C HIS A 496 -0.33 -2.76 -9.52
N TRP A 497 0.40 -3.56 -10.30
CA TRP A 497 0.30 -3.49 -11.77
C TRP A 497 0.77 -2.15 -12.38
N GLY A 498 2.10 -2.05 -12.53
CA GLY A 498 2.71 -1.00 -13.33
C GLY A 498 2.80 0.38 -12.67
N PHE A 499 2.94 0.41 -11.34
CA PHE A 499 3.33 1.60 -10.58
C PHE A 499 4.68 2.16 -11.10
N PRO A 500 4.73 3.43 -11.57
CA PRO A 500 5.94 4.01 -12.15
C PRO A 500 6.81 4.82 -11.17
N GLY A 501 6.35 4.99 -9.92
CA GLY A 501 6.98 5.85 -8.92
C GLY A 501 7.87 5.13 -7.90
N GLU A 502 8.18 5.85 -6.83
CA GLU A 502 8.70 5.29 -5.58
C GLU A 502 7.77 5.67 -4.42
N PHE A 503 7.40 4.67 -3.61
CA PHE A 503 6.24 4.74 -2.71
C PHE A 503 6.34 5.80 -1.60
N LEU A 504 7.55 6.16 -1.15
CA LEU A 504 7.72 7.15 -0.08
C LEU A 504 7.45 8.56 -0.59
N GLN A 505 8.09 8.94 -1.69
CA GLN A 505 7.87 10.25 -2.30
C GLN A 505 6.46 10.41 -2.85
N TYR A 506 5.89 9.35 -3.44
CA TYR A 506 4.50 9.34 -3.89
C TYR A 506 3.53 9.66 -2.75
N GLY A 507 3.65 8.94 -1.62
CA GLY A 507 2.83 9.17 -0.42
C GLY A 507 3.07 10.52 0.27
N SER A 508 4.27 11.09 0.13
CA SER A 508 4.59 12.40 0.72
C SER A 508 3.72 13.53 0.19
N GLN A 509 3.20 13.39 -1.03
CA GLN A 509 2.47 14.45 -1.73
C GLN A 509 0.96 14.45 -1.47
N SER A 510 0.42 13.52 -0.68
CA SER A 510 -0.98 13.56 -0.21
C SER A 510 -1.16 14.39 1.07
N ASP A 511 -2.40 14.61 1.53
CA ASP A 511 -2.67 15.10 2.89
C ASP A 511 -2.71 13.93 3.88
N GLU A 512 -3.54 12.92 3.60
CA GLU A 512 -3.66 11.68 4.38
C GLU A 512 -3.13 10.47 3.59
N ILE A 513 -2.62 9.46 4.29
CA ILE A 513 -1.96 8.29 3.70
C ILE A 513 -2.59 6.99 4.20
N ALA A 514 -2.57 5.97 3.36
CA ALA A 514 -3.19 4.69 3.61
C ALA A 514 -2.35 3.50 3.11
N GLY A 515 -2.43 2.41 3.86
CA GLY A 515 -2.12 1.05 3.40
C GLY A 515 -3.39 0.25 3.13
N GLU A 516 -3.28 -1.06 3.01
CA GLU A 516 -4.41 -1.99 2.89
C GLU A 516 -4.07 -3.31 3.58
N PHE A 517 -5.07 -4.02 4.07
CA PHE A 517 -4.93 -5.45 4.34
C PHE A 517 -6.24 -6.22 4.24
N TRP A 518 -6.10 -7.43 3.73
CA TRP A 518 -7.20 -8.38 3.63
C TRP A 518 -7.44 -9.07 4.97
N SER A 519 -8.57 -9.75 5.18
CA SER A 519 -8.84 -10.51 6.42
C SER A 519 -7.87 -11.68 6.63
N PHE A 520 -7.22 -12.18 5.57
CA PHE A 520 -6.33 -13.34 5.59
C PHE A 520 -5.15 -13.19 4.61
N GLY A 521 -4.19 -14.11 4.68
CA GLY A 521 -3.09 -14.20 3.72
C GLY A 521 -1.94 -13.22 4.01
N THR A 522 -1.20 -12.83 2.97
CA THR A 522 -0.02 -11.95 3.07
C THR A 522 -0.26 -10.55 2.51
N LEU A 523 -1.45 -10.27 1.95
CA LEU A 523 -1.82 -8.92 1.49
C LEU A 523 -1.95 -7.99 2.70
N GLY A 524 -1.13 -6.95 2.71
CA GLY A 524 -0.94 -6.00 3.80
C GLY A 524 0.46 -6.01 4.41
N ASP A 525 1.26 -7.06 4.18
CA ASP A 525 2.63 -7.16 4.71
C ASP A 525 3.55 -6.07 4.14
N ILE A 526 3.31 -5.66 2.88
CA ILE A 526 4.08 -4.61 2.21
C ILE A 526 3.37 -3.28 2.38
N GLU A 527 2.07 -3.25 2.06
CA GLU A 527 1.22 -2.06 1.93
C GLU A 527 1.14 -1.27 3.23
N ASN A 528 0.97 -1.94 4.37
CA ASN A 528 0.92 -1.24 5.67
C ASN A 528 2.29 -0.79 6.15
N ARG A 529 3.36 -1.54 5.85
CA ARG A 529 4.73 -1.14 6.20
C ARG A 529 5.16 0.10 5.41
N ILE A 530 4.82 0.18 4.13
CA ILE A 530 5.16 1.33 3.30
C ILE A 530 4.35 2.57 3.67
N ALA A 531 3.06 2.43 3.98
CA ALA A 531 2.24 3.53 4.50
C ALA A 531 2.75 4.04 5.85
N SER A 532 3.09 3.13 6.77
CA SER A 532 3.63 3.47 8.08
C SER A 532 4.98 4.18 7.97
N SER A 533 5.93 3.62 7.20
CA SER A 533 7.24 4.23 6.99
C SER A 533 7.11 5.62 6.37
N CYS A 534 6.31 5.76 5.31
CA CYS A 534 6.07 7.05 4.68
C CYS A 534 5.50 8.07 5.65
N SER A 535 4.51 7.66 6.47
CA SER A 535 3.91 8.55 7.46
C SER A 535 4.92 9.01 8.51
N HIS A 536 5.72 8.08 9.06
CA HIS A 536 6.71 8.39 10.09
C HIS A 536 7.77 9.37 9.59
N ILE A 537 8.34 9.14 8.40
CA ILE A 537 9.44 9.96 7.89
C ILE A 537 9.00 11.35 7.42
N TYR A 538 7.72 11.50 7.03
CA TYR A 538 7.13 12.77 6.61
C TYR A 538 6.26 13.45 7.68
N GLY A 539 6.12 12.86 8.86
CA GLY A 539 5.41 13.47 10.00
C GLY A 539 3.89 13.51 9.84
N LYS A 540 3.31 12.57 9.10
CA LYS A 540 1.85 12.46 8.99
C LYS A 540 1.29 11.78 10.24
N LYS A 541 0.19 12.32 10.79
CA LYS A 541 -0.36 11.84 12.08
C LYS A 541 -1.23 10.59 11.92
N LYS A 542 -2.08 10.57 10.89
CA LYS A 542 -3.03 9.48 10.61
C LYS A 542 -2.47 8.57 9.54
N ILE A 543 -2.41 7.29 9.85
CA ILE A 543 -1.97 6.20 8.99
C ILE A 543 -3.17 5.30 8.82
N TRP A 544 -3.90 5.51 7.71
CA TRP A 544 -5.08 4.73 7.41
C TRP A 544 -4.72 3.35 6.88
N ALA A 545 -5.68 2.45 6.91
CA ALA A 545 -5.65 1.27 6.06
C ALA A 545 -7.05 0.95 5.54
N GLU A 546 -7.17 0.61 4.25
CA GLU A 546 -8.28 -0.24 3.78
C GLU A 546 -8.21 -1.56 4.56
N SER A 547 -9.14 -1.75 5.48
CA SER A 547 -9.05 -2.76 6.52
C SER A 547 -10.05 -3.88 6.32
N PHE A 548 -9.57 -5.11 6.40
CA PHE A 548 -10.36 -6.33 6.41
C PHE A 548 -11.02 -6.66 5.08
N THR A 549 -10.34 -6.46 3.95
CA THR A 549 -10.87 -6.89 2.64
C THR A 549 -10.96 -8.41 2.57
N CYS A 550 -12.06 -8.97 2.07
CA CYS A 550 -12.27 -10.42 2.11
C CYS A 550 -12.76 -10.94 0.76
N GLY A 551 -12.11 -11.97 0.22
CA GLY A 551 -12.55 -12.68 -1.00
C GLY A 551 -13.39 -13.93 -0.74
N GLY A 552 -13.92 -14.09 0.48
CA GLY A 552 -14.67 -15.26 0.95
C GLY A 552 -13.97 -16.03 2.09
N PRO A 553 -14.61 -17.06 2.67
CA PRO A 553 -15.92 -17.62 2.29
C PRO A 553 -17.12 -16.71 2.64
N ASP A 554 -18.17 -16.74 1.81
CA ASP A 554 -19.32 -15.82 1.89
C ASP A 554 -19.97 -15.74 3.28
N PHE A 555 -20.18 -14.51 3.75
CA PHE A 555 -20.94 -14.21 4.97
C PHE A 555 -20.44 -14.96 6.22
N THR A 556 -19.17 -15.35 6.28
CA THR A 556 -18.58 -16.03 7.44
C THR A 556 -17.90 -15.08 8.41
N GLN A 557 -17.50 -13.90 7.94
CA GLN A 557 -16.60 -13.02 8.66
C GLN A 557 -17.32 -12.23 9.74
N TYR A 558 -16.63 -12.03 10.86
CA TYR A 558 -17.09 -11.25 12.01
C TYR A 558 -15.90 -10.65 12.77
N PRO A 559 -16.12 -9.62 13.61
CA PRO A 559 -15.05 -8.90 14.31
C PRO A 559 -14.03 -9.77 15.04
N GLY A 560 -14.46 -10.85 15.70
CA GLY A 560 -13.56 -11.76 16.41
C GLY A 560 -12.48 -12.40 15.53
N GLN A 561 -12.76 -12.66 14.25
CA GLN A 561 -11.77 -13.16 13.27
C GLN A 561 -10.86 -12.05 12.74
N MET A 562 -11.36 -10.81 12.72
CA MET A 562 -10.64 -9.65 12.22
C MET A 562 -9.58 -9.14 13.22
N LYS A 563 -9.79 -9.36 14.53
CA LYS A 563 -8.98 -8.77 15.61
C LYS A 563 -7.48 -9.03 15.44
N GLN A 564 -7.09 -10.29 15.30
CA GLN A 564 -5.67 -10.69 15.24
C GLN A 564 -4.92 -9.90 14.17
N ARG A 565 -5.55 -9.77 13.00
CA ARG A 565 -4.94 -9.10 11.85
C ARG A 565 -4.96 -7.58 11.97
N GLY A 566 -6.04 -7.00 12.51
CA GLY A 566 -6.09 -5.58 12.84
C GLY A 566 -4.98 -5.20 13.82
N ASP A 567 -4.80 -6.00 14.88
CA ASP A 567 -3.78 -5.75 15.89
C ASP A 567 -2.36 -5.94 15.37
N ARG A 568 -2.16 -6.90 14.48
CA ARG A 568 -0.89 -7.04 13.77
C ARG A 568 -0.50 -5.74 13.08
N PHE A 569 -1.39 -5.15 12.30
CA PHE A 569 -1.08 -3.94 11.54
C PHE A 569 -1.07 -2.68 12.41
N PHE A 570 -1.79 -2.67 13.54
CA PHE A 570 -1.57 -1.67 14.59
C PHE A 570 -0.15 -1.73 15.17
N ALA A 571 0.40 -2.93 15.37
CA ALA A 571 1.80 -3.09 15.78
C ALA A 571 2.81 -2.73 14.67
N GLU A 572 2.39 -2.73 13.39
CA GLU A 572 3.24 -2.28 12.28
C GLU A 572 3.22 -0.76 12.04
N GLY A 573 2.23 -0.05 12.58
CA GLY A 573 2.14 1.42 12.55
C GLY A 573 0.78 2.00 12.16
N ILE A 574 -0.14 1.18 11.64
CA ILE A 574 -1.49 1.64 11.29
C ILE A 574 -2.20 2.18 12.53
N ASN A 575 -2.83 3.35 12.40
CA ASN A 575 -3.48 4.02 13.53
C ASN A 575 -4.79 4.72 13.16
N ALA A 576 -5.32 4.47 11.97
CA ALA A 576 -6.64 4.90 11.54
C ALA A 576 -7.29 3.78 10.69
N THR A 577 -8.56 3.48 10.93
CA THR A 577 -9.25 2.33 10.32
C THR A 577 -10.29 2.80 9.32
N LEU A 578 -10.18 2.31 8.09
CA LEU A 578 -11.23 2.35 7.08
C LEU A 578 -11.73 0.93 6.83
N LEU A 579 -12.99 0.65 7.15
CA LEU A 579 -13.56 -0.69 6.98
C LEU A 579 -13.86 -0.96 5.50
N HIS A 580 -13.33 -2.05 4.96
CA HIS A 580 -13.70 -2.60 3.65
C HIS A 580 -14.68 -3.77 3.85
N LEU A 581 -15.98 -3.63 3.56
CA LEU A 581 -16.65 -2.42 3.08
C LEU A 581 -18.13 -2.36 3.50
N TYR A 582 -18.81 -1.26 3.19
CA TYR A 582 -20.26 -1.14 3.22
C TYR A 582 -20.75 -1.04 1.78
N ILE A 583 -21.35 -2.10 1.23
CA ILE A 583 -22.07 -2.00 -0.05
C ILE A 583 -23.43 -1.34 0.19
N GLN A 584 -23.72 -0.28 -0.56
CA GLN A 584 -24.98 0.46 -0.48
C GLN A 584 -26.16 -0.49 -0.68
N GLN A 585 -27.17 -0.38 0.21
CA GLN A 585 -28.34 -1.25 0.16
C GLN A 585 -29.58 -0.47 -0.29
N PRO A 586 -30.14 -0.72 -1.49
CA PRO A 586 -31.25 0.06 -2.04
C PRO A 586 -32.58 -0.19 -1.32
N ASN A 587 -32.73 -1.33 -0.64
CA ASN A 587 -33.95 -1.74 0.06
C ASN A 587 -33.59 -2.58 1.31
N ASP A 588 -34.59 -3.15 1.99
CA ASP A 588 -34.42 -3.93 3.22
C ASP A 588 -34.37 -5.45 2.99
N ASP A 589 -34.11 -5.87 1.75
CA ASP A 589 -33.82 -7.28 1.45
C ASP A 589 -32.55 -7.74 2.20
N VAL A 590 -32.53 -9.00 2.62
CA VAL A 590 -31.44 -9.54 3.45
C VAL A 590 -30.81 -10.79 2.84
N PRO A 591 -29.48 -10.99 2.92
CA PRO A 591 -28.50 -10.04 3.42
C PRO A 591 -28.33 -8.81 2.52
N GLY A 592 -28.94 -8.81 1.33
CA GLY A 592 -28.98 -7.67 0.42
C GLY A 592 -27.93 -7.77 -0.69
N ILE A 593 -27.68 -6.66 -1.38
CA ILE A 593 -26.72 -6.58 -2.49
C ILE A 593 -25.31 -6.87 -1.97
N ASN A 594 -24.58 -7.73 -2.69
CA ASN A 594 -23.20 -8.11 -2.36
C ASN A 594 -22.34 -8.28 -3.63
N ALA A 595 -21.03 -8.44 -3.43
CA ALA A 595 -20.04 -8.65 -4.48
C ALA A 595 -19.27 -9.97 -4.23
N TRP A 596 -18.33 -10.31 -5.11
CA TRP A 596 -17.37 -11.40 -4.87
C TRP A 596 -16.38 -11.09 -3.72
N PHE A 597 -16.32 -9.82 -3.29
CA PHE A 597 -15.57 -9.34 -2.14
C PHE A 597 -16.50 -8.83 -1.01
N GLY A 598 -15.96 -8.85 0.20
CA GLY A 598 -16.52 -8.29 1.42
C GLY A 598 -15.43 -7.51 2.20
N ASN A 599 -15.59 -7.25 3.49
CA ASN A 599 -16.57 -7.77 4.43
C ASN A 599 -17.91 -7.04 4.39
N GLU A 600 -18.98 -7.69 4.85
CA GLU A 600 -20.33 -7.16 4.77
C GLU A 600 -20.67 -6.24 5.96
N PHE A 601 -19.99 -5.10 6.10
CA PHE A 601 -20.28 -4.11 7.16
C PHE A 601 -21.57 -3.31 6.91
N ASN A 602 -22.57 -3.88 6.23
CA ASN A 602 -23.81 -3.19 5.91
C ASN A 602 -24.93 -3.46 6.95
N ARG A 603 -25.94 -2.59 6.99
CA ARG A 603 -27.05 -2.63 7.97
C ARG A 603 -27.87 -3.93 7.97
N ASN A 604 -27.83 -4.70 6.89
CA ASN A 604 -28.58 -5.94 6.73
C ASN A 604 -27.78 -7.16 7.21
N ASN A 605 -26.49 -7.00 7.56
CA ASN A 605 -25.72 -8.06 8.19
C ASN A 605 -26.19 -8.31 9.64
N THR A 606 -26.27 -9.58 10.04
CA THR A 606 -26.85 -10.03 11.32
C THR A 606 -26.21 -9.38 12.53
N TRP A 607 -24.88 -9.25 12.53
CA TRP A 607 -24.12 -8.71 13.65
C TRP A 607 -23.89 -7.19 13.59
N PHE A 608 -24.33 -6.50 12.53
CA PHE A 608 -24.08 -5.07 12.36
C PHE A 608 -24.68 -4.22 13.50
N SER A 609 -25.82 -4.64 14.07
CA SER A 609 -26.44 -3.97 15.24
C SER A 609 -25.56 -3.96 16.50
N HIS A 610 -24.51 -4.79 16.53
CA HIS A 610 -23.54 -4.90 17.61
C HIS A 610 -22.18 -4.29 17.24
N MET A 611 -22.03 -3.73 16.04
CA MET A 611 -20.75 -3.21 15.54
C MET A 611 -20.18 -2.09 16.42
N ASP A 612 -21.00 -1.42 17.25
CA ASP A 612 -20.54 -0.38 18.16
C ASP A 612 -19.49 -0.86 19.18
N VAL A 613 -19.55 -2.14 19.61
CA VAL A 613 -18.56 -2.67 20.58
C VAL A 613 -17.18 -2.88 19.94
N PHE A 614 -17.14 -3.29 18.68
CA PHE A 614 -15.89 -3.38 17.92
C PHE A 614 -15.40 -1.99 17.49
N GLY A 615 -16.31 -1.11 17.05
CA GLY A 615 -15.98 0.27 16.69
C GLY A 615 -15.34 1.05 17.84
N LYS A 616 -15.81 0.87 19.08
CA LYS A 616 -15.19 1.49 20.28
C LYS A 616 -13.76 1.00 20.49
N TYR A 617 -13.51 -0.30 20.33
CA TYR A 617 -12.17 -0.88 20.39
C TYR A 617 -11.24 -0.24 19.35
N LEU A 618 -11.65 -0.23 18.08
CA LEU A 618 -10.88 0.36 16.99
C LEU A 618 -10.57 1.84 17.26
N LYS A 619 -11.56 2.62 17.71
CA LYS A 619 -11.35 4.04 18.02
C LYS A 619 -10.38 4.26 19.19
N ARG A 620 -10.40 3.42 20.23
CA ARG A 620 -9.43 3.50 21.34
C ARG A 620 -8.01 3.22 20.86
N CYS A 621 -7.83 2.15 20.09
CA CYS A 621 -6.53 1.82 19.52
C CYS A 621 -6.03 2.95 18.61
N ASN A 622 -6.85 3.39 17.66
CA ASN A 622 -6.53 4.48 16.75
C ASN A 622 -6.18 5.77 17.50
N TYR A 623 -6.95 6.14 18.53
CA TYR A 623 -6.70 7.36 19.29
C TYR A 623 -5.35 7.34 20.01
N ILE A 624 -5.00 6.25 20.73
CA ILE A 624 -3.71 6.16 21.44
C ILE A 624 -2.54 6.07 20.45
N LEU A 625 -2.68 5.27 19.40
CA LEU A 625 -1.61 5.05 18.41
C LEU A 625 -1.32 6.30 17.54
N GLN A 626 -2.13 7.36 17.64
CA GLN A 626 -1.89 8.66 17.02
C GLN A 626 -1.13 9.64 17.92
N GLN A 627 -0.85 9.31 19.19
CA GLN A 627 -0.23 10.23 20.15
C GLN A 627 1.29 10.11 20.19
N GLY A 628 1.99 11.21 20.40
CA GLY A 628 3.46 11.17 20.49
C GLY A 628 4.14 10.64 19.22
N ARG A 629 5.39 10.23 19.38
CA ARG A 629 6.27 9.80 18.29
C ARG A 629 6.51 8.29 18.32
N TYR A 630 6.52 7.66 17.15
CA TYR A 630 6.91 6.25 16.99
C TYR A 630 8.39 6.02 17.29
N VAL A 631 8.73 4.87 17.87
CA VAL A 631 10.12 4.48 18.16
C VAL A 631 10.58 3.39 17.21
N ALA A 632 11.68 3.68 16.50
CA ALA A 632 12.37 2.73 15.63
C ALA A 632 13.89 2.99 15.73
N ASP A 633 14.67 1.91 15.77
CA ASP A 633 16.12 2.01 15.97
C ASP A 633 16.89 2.05 14.64
N VAL A 634 16.27 1.60 13.54
CA VAL A 634 16.90 1.44 12.23
C VAL A 634 16.14 2.17 11.13
N ALA A 635 16.86 2.90 10.30
CA ALA A 635 16.37 3.40 9.02
C ALA A 635 16.99 2.58 7.88
N TYR A 636 16.18 2.04 6.97
CA TYR A 636 16.64 1.36 5.76
C TYR A 636 16.49 2.28 4.55
N PHE A 637 17.61 2.69 3.95
CA PHE A 637 17.58 3.49 2.72
C PHE A 637 17.17 2.62 1.53
N ILE A 638 16.13 3.03 0.80
CA ILE A 638 15.58 2.24 -0.33
C ILE A 638 16.40 2.38 -1.63
N GLY A 639 17.43 3.23 -1.65
CA GLY A 639 18.19 3.58 -2.84
C GLY A 639 17.47 4.61 -3.72
N GLU A 640 17.96 4.80 -4.94
CA GLU A 640 17.50 5.91 -5.80
C GLU A 640 16.84 5.47 -7.12
N ASP A 641 16.94 4.19 -7.49
CA ASP A 641 16.25 3.67 -8.68
C ASP A 641 14.73 3.74 -8.54
N ALA A 642 14.07 3.92 -9.68
CA ALA A 642 12.63 3.85 -9.82
C ALA A 642 12.27 3.06 -11.10
N PRO A 643 11.12 2.37 -11.14
CA PRO A 643 10.10 2.26 -10.08
C PRO A 643 10.47 1.36 -8.90
N LYS A 644 9.89 1.62 -7.71
CA LYS A 644 10.06 0.80 -6.49
C LYS A 644 8.81 0.80 -5.62
N MET A 645 8.40 -0.41 -5.20
CA MET A 645 7.29 -0.61 -4.25
C MET A 645 7.75 -0.90 -2.82
N THR A 646 9.02 -1.31 -2.62
CA THR A 646 9.54 -1.63 -1.28
C THR A 646 11.07 -1.51 -1.23
N GLY A 647 11.63 -1.46 -0.01
CA GLY A 647 13.07 -1.56 0.25
C GLY A 647 13.51 -2.99 0.59
N THR A 648 14.76 -3.13 1.04
CA THR A 648 15.30 -4.41 1.55
C THR A 648 15.76 -4.26 3.00
N ARG A 649 15.61 -5.35 3.77
CA ARG A 649 16.13 -5.45 5.15
C ARG A 649 17.36 -6.35 5.17
N THR A 650 18.44 -5.86 4.57
CA THR A 650 19.72 -6.58 4.55
C THR A 650 20.82 -5.69 5.13
N PRO A 651 21.38 -6.02 6.31
CA PRO A 651 21.06 -7.16 7.17
C PRO A 651 19.63 -7.09 7.76
N GLU A 652 19.07 -8.25 8.12
CA GLU A 652 17.73 -8.37 8.70
C GLU A 652 17.69 -7.77 10.12
N ILE A 653 16.54 -7.23 10.50
CA ILE A 653 16.34 -6.64 11.82
C ILE A 653 16.19 -7.74 12.90
N PRO A 654 16.90 -7.65 14.04
CA PRO A 654 16.72 -8.58 15.15
C PRO A 654 15.35 -8.40 15.82
N LYS A 655 14.85 -9.44 16.51
CA LYS A 655 13.63 -9.32 17.31
C LYS A 655 13.79 -8.27 18.42
N GLY A 656 12.70 -7.57 18.71
CA GLY A 656 12.64 -6.57 19.78
C GLY A 656 13.06 -5.16 19.38
N TYR A 657 13.29 -4.92 18.09
CA TYR A 657 13.58 -3.61 17.52
C TYR A 657 12.57 -3.26 16.42
N SER A 658 12.47 -1.98 16.09
CA SER A 658 11.59 -1.44 15.05
C SER A 658 12.37 -0.68 13.97
N TYR A 659 11.78 -0.49 12.79
CA TYR A 659 12.41 0.18 11.66
C TYR A 659 11.42 0.96 10.79
N ASP A 660 11.98 1.88 9.99
CA ASP A 660 11.31 2.49 8.84
C ASP A 660 12.18 2.39 7.58
N TYR A 661 11.52 2.44 6.41
CA TYR A 661 12.18 2.78 5.15
C TYR A 661 12.35 4.30 5.02
N VAL A 662 13.48 4.75 4.47
CA VAL A 662 13.78 6.16 4.15
C VAL A 662 14.20 6.31 2.69
N ASN A 663 13.91 7.46 2.08
CA ASN A 663 14.33 7.82 0.72
C ASN A 663 15.36 8.98 0.73
N ALA A 664 15.86 9.33 -0.45
CA ALA A 664 16.85 10.40 -0.60
C ALA A 664 16.27 11.77 -0.21
N ASP A 665 14.98 12.01 -0.45
CA ASP A 665 14.31 13.29 -0.18
C ASP A 665 14.39 13.68 1.31
N VAL A 666 14.08 12.75 2.23
CA VAL A 666 14.20 13.03 3.67
C VAL A 666 15.65 13.04 4.15
N LEU A 667 16.52 12.19 3.57
CA LEU A 667 17.94 12.13 3.96
C LEU A 667 18.69 13.42 3.63
N LEU A 668 18.38 14.06 2.51
CA LEU A 668 18.97 15.35 2.11
C LEU A 668 18.67 16.47 3.12
N LYS A 669 17.59 16.36 3.89
CA LYS A 669 17.15 17.32 4.92
C LYS A 669 17.49 16.87 6.35
N ALA A 670 17.97 15.65 6.52
CA ALA A 670 18.23 15.06 7.83
C ALA A 670 19.44 15.71 8.53
N ARG A 671 19.52 15.51 9.84
CA ARG A 671 20.62 15.95 10.71
C ARG A 671 21.05 14.83 11.65
N VAL A 672 22.16 15.01 12.34
CA VAL A 672 22.62 14.10 13.39
C VAL A 672 22.55 14.78 14.74
N ASN A 673 21.93 14.11 15.71
CA ASN A 673 21.95 14.52 17.11
C ASN A 673 22.31 13.31 17.99
N ASP A 674 23.31 13.47 18.86
CA ASP A 674 23.79 12.41 19.76
C ASP A 674 24.07 11.05 19.07
N GLY A 675 24.55 11.09 17.84
CA GLY A 675 24.87 9.91 17.03
C GLY A 675 23.67 9.28 16.31
N CYS A 676 22.46 9.79 16.53
CA CYS A 676 21.24 9.36 15.85
C CYS A 676 20.96 10.18 14.59
N LEU A 677 20.42 9.53 13.56
CA LEU A 677 19.80 10.18 12.41
C LEU A 677 18.48 10.81 12.85
N CYS A 678 18.33 12.12 12.72
CA CYS A 678 17.12 12.86 13.06
C CYS A 678 16.48 13.45 11.81
N LEU A 679 15.22 13.12 11.57
CA LEU A 679 14.43 13.67 10.46
C LEU A 679 13.69 14.95 10.88
N GLU A 680 13.14 15.68 9.91
CA GLU A 680 12.27 16.85 10.17
C GLU A 680 10.95 16.46 10.82
N SER A 681 10.46 15.24 10.58
CA SER A 681 9.28 14.67 11.24
C SER A 681 9.46 14.44 12.75
N GLY A 682 10.68 14.56 13.26
CA GLY A 682 11.05 14.25 14.63
C GLY A 682 11.48 12.81 14.85
N MET A 683 11.39 11.93 13.84
CA MET A 683 11.90 10.56 13.92
C MET A 683 13.42 10.53 14.16
N GLU A 684 13.85 9.54 14.94
CA GLU A 684 15.24 9.35 15.35
C GLU A 684 15.63 7.89 15.19
N TYR A 685 16.76 7.61 14.56
CA TYR A 685 17.26 6.25 14.32
C TYR A 685 18.72 6.12 14.73
N SER A 686 19.09 5.01 15.37
CA SER A 686 20.47 4.74 15.81
C SER A 686 21.39 4.33 14.66
N VAL A 687 20.83 3.67 13.63
CA VAL A 687 21.58 3.10 12.51
C VAL A 687 20.87 3.37 11.19
N LEU A 688 21.62 3.79 10.18
CA LEU A 688 21.15 3.86 8.79
C LEU A 688 21.78 2.72 7.97
N VAL A 689 20.94 1.87 7.40
CA VAL A 689 21.35 0.77 6.52
C VAL A 689 21.24 1.21 5.07
N LEU A 690 22.34 1.11 4.33
CA LEU A 690 22.39 1.40 2.90
C LEU A 690 22.06 0.13 2.09
N PRO A 691 21.38 0.26 0.94
CA PRO A 691 21.09 -0.89 0.09
C PRO A 691 22.39 -1.44 -0.52
N ILE A 692 22.39 -2.72 -0.92
CA ILE A 692 23.54 -3.36 -1.56
C ILE A 692 23.61 -2.90 -3.02
N GLN A 693 24.02 -1.66 -3.22
CA GLN A 693 24.10 -1.00 -4.52
C GLN A 693 25.48 -0.35 -4.71
N LYS A 694 25.89 -0.25 -5.97
CA LYS A 694 27.15 0.41 -6.38
C LYS A 694 26.93 1.85 -6.83
N THR A 695 25.68 2.29 -6.92
CA THR A 695 25.32 3.61 -7.44
C THR A 695 24.78 4.50 -6.34
N MET A 696 25.16 5.77 -6.35
CA MET A 696 24.60 6.82 -5.50
C MET A 696 24.91 8.18 -6.12
N ARG A 697 23.94 9.11 -6.13
CA ARG A 697 24.19 10.46 -6.64
C ARG A 697 25.17 11.23 -5.74
N PRO A 698 26.03 12.11 -6.29
CA PRO A 698 27.02 12.86 -5.51
C PRO A 698 26.43 13.64 -4.33
N GLU A 699 25.27 14.28 -4.51
CA GLU A 699 24.61 15.07 -3.47
C GLU A 699 24.16 14.23 -2.27
N VAL A 700 23.65 13.01 -2.50
CA VAL A 700 23.24 12.10 -1.43
C VAL A 700 24.45 11.57 -0.67
N LEU A 701 25.51 11.17 -1.39
CA LEU A 701 26.76 10.75 -0.75
C LEU A 701 27.42 11.87 0.04
N ALA A 702 27.39 13.10 -0.47
CA ALA A 702 27.91 14.28 0.23
C ALA A 702 27.16 14.51 1.55
N LYS A 703 25.83 14.34 1.56
CA LYS A 703 25.03 14.44 2.78
C LYS A 703 25.30 13.30 3.75
N LEU A 704 25.42 12.06 3.28
CA LEU A 704 25.84 10.93 4.12
C LEU A 704 27.23 11.17 4.73
N ARG A 705 28.17 11.71 3.95
CA ARG A 705 29.50 12.09 4.43
C ARG A 705 29.43 13.09 5.59
N GLU A 706 28.61 14.12 5.47
CA GLU A 706 28.35 15.08 6.55
C GLU A 706 27.81 14.37 7.80
N MET A 707 26.74 13.58 7.65
CA MET A 707 26.09 12.92 8.78
C MET A 707 26.99 11.90 9.49
N VAL A 708 27.73 11.08 8.75
CA VAL A 708 28.70 10.14 9.36
C VAL A 708 29.80 10.92 10.07
N LYS A 709 30.31 12.02 9.48
CA LYS A 709 31.31 12.86 10.16
C LYS A 709 30.81 13.39 11.50
N ASP A 710 29.52 13.69 11.61
CA ASP A 710 28.90 14.23 12.81
C ASP A 710 28.49 13.19 13.86
N GLY A 711 28.52 11.89 13.53
CA GLY A 711 28.33 10.83 14.52
C GLY A 711 27.47 9.65 14.06
N LEU A 712 26.85 9.73 12.88
CA LEU A 712 25.95 8.68 12.41
C LEU A 712 26.70 7.35 12.22
N THR A 713 26.02 6.26 12.57
CA THR A 713 26.46 4.90 12.24
C THR A 713 25.73 4.40 11.00
N ILE A 714 26.50 3.95 9.99
CA ILE A 714 25.95 3.36 8.77
C ILE A 714 26.42 1.91 8.58
N ILE A 715 25.58 1.09 7.94
CA ILE A 715 25.93 -0.26 7.47
C ILE A 715 25.71 -0.32 5.96
N GLY A 716 26.73 -0.70 5.19
CA GLY A 716 26.59 -0.97 3.77
C GLY A 716 27.85 -0.75 2.94
N PRO A 717 27.80 -1.13 1.64
CA PRO A 717 28.93 -1.00 0.75
C PRO A 717 29.20 0.46 0.37
N ALA A 718 30.44 0.73 -0.05
CA ALA A 718 30.79 2.01 -0.66
C ALA A 718 30.19 2.10 -2.07
N PRO A 719 29.57 3.23 -2.46
CA PRO A 719 29.18 3.45 -3.85
C PRO A 719 30.43 3.62 -4.75
N GLU A 720 30.29 3.27 -6.02
CA GLU A 720 31.35 3.29 -7.04
C GLU A 720 31.08 4.32 -8.16
N SER A 721 29.83 4.70 -8.40
CA SER A 721 29.45 5.65 -9.46
C SER A 721 28.11 6.36 -9.18
N SER A 722 27.79 7.39 -9.96
CA SER A 722 26.44 7.93 -10.04
C SER A 722 25.57 7.04 -10.94
N PRO A 723 24.25 6.89 -10.72
CA PRO A 723 23.37 6.24 -11.69
C PRO A 723 22.91 7.16 -12.83
N SER A 724 23.09 8.48 -12.68
CA SER A 724 22.63 9.52 -13.60
C SER A 724 23.66 9.83 -14.69
N LEU A 725 23.21 10.36 -15.84
CA LEU A 725 24.08 10.90 -16.88
C LEU A 725 24.47 12.36 -16.58
N LYS A 726 23.74 13.03 -15.68
CA LYS A 726 24.06 14.36 -15.18
C LYS A 726 25.52 14.43 -14.71
N ASP A 727 26.25 15.39 -15.28
CA ASP A 727 27.66 15.67 -14.98
C ASP A 727 28.62 14.48 -15.20
N TYR A 728 28.24 13.47 -15.98
CA TYR A 728 29.14 12.37 -16.33
C TYR A 728 30.34 12.86 -17.18
N PRO A 729 31.58 12.38 -16.94
CA PRO A 729 32.02 11.41 -15.92
C PRO A 729 32.46 12.07 -14.60
N LYS A 730 32.31 13.39 -14.42
CA LYS A 730 32.75 14.11 -13.21
C LYS A 730 32.01 13.63 -11.97
N ALA A 731 30.71 13.33 -12.09
CA ALA A 731 29.92 12.78 -10.99
C ALA A 731 30.51 11.46 -10.45
N ASP A 732 30.95 10.56 -11.33
CA ASP A 732 31.59 9.30 -10.91
C ASP A 732 32.93 9.53 -10.21
N ILE A 733 33.71 10.52 -10.66
CA ILE A 733 34.96 10.91 -9.99
C ILE A 733 34.65 11.41 -8.58
N GLN A 734 33.67 12.29 -8.41
CA GLN A 734 33.26 12.80 -7.10
C GLN A 734 32.77 11.69 -6.16
N VAL A 735 31.95 10.76 -6.67
CA VAL A 735 31.47 9.61 -5.89
C VAL A 735 32.65 8.76 -5.43
N LYS A 736 33.58 8.41 -6.34
CA LYS A 736 34.77 7.61 -6.00
C LYS A 736 35.66 8.32 -4.99
N GLU A 737 35.86 9.63 -5.12
CA GLU A 737 36.67 10.41 -4.17
C GLU A 737 36.06 10.46 -2.78
N MET A 738 34.75 10.72 -2.66
CA MET A 738 34.05 10.72 -1.37
C MET A 738 33.96 9.32 -0.75
N ALA A 739 33.67 8.30 -1.56
CA ALA A 739 33.65 6.91 -1.11
C ALA A 739 35.04 6.48 -0.63
N LYS A 740 36.10 6.89 -1.35
CA LYS A 740 37.49 6.66 -0.95
C LYS A 740 37.81 7.34 0.38
N GLU A 741 37.39 8.59 0.58
CA GLU A 741 37.58 9.35 1.81
C GLU A 741 36.92 8.66 3.02
N MET A 742 35.68 8.17 2.85
CA MET A 742 34.89 7.57 3.92
C MET A 742 35.24 6.10 4.20
N TRP A 743 35.44 5.27 3.16
CA TRP A 743 35.64 3.81 3.28
C TRP A 743 37.12 3.35 3.28
N GLN A 744 38.10 4.27 3.37
CA GLN A 744 39.52 3.93 3.53
C GLN A 744 40.04 4.20 4.94
N THR A 745 40.64 3.18 5.56
CA THR A 745 41.19 3.29 6.91
C THR A 745 42.45 4.15 6.97
N MET A 746 42.46 5.15 7.85
CA MET A 746 43.64 5.44 8.67
C MET A 746 43.75 4.30 9.70
N THR A 747 44.66 3.34 9.46
CA THR A 747 45.27 2.36 10.39
C THR A 747 45.02 0.84 10.23
N LYS A 748 43.93 0.30 9.67
CA LYS A 748 43.80 -1.17 9.41
C LYS A 748 42.94 -1.53 8.17
N PRO A 749 43.52 -2.09 7.09
CA PRO A 749 42.79 -2.36 5.83
C PRO A 749 41.74 -3.49 5.87
N TYR A 750 41.56 -4.18 7.01
CA TYR A 750 40.71 -5.38 7.13
C TYR A 750 39.72 -5.35 8.30
N ALA A 751 39.40 -4.17 8.85
CA ALA A 751 38.37 -4.08 9.88
C ALA A 751 36.97 -3.98 9.24
N ASP A 752 36.02 -4.82 9.68
CA ASP A 752 34.61 -4.76 9.28
C ASP A 752 33.93 -3.44 9.70
N LYS A 753 34.58 -2.70 10.61
CA LYS A 753 34.23 -1.37 11.08
C LYS A 753 35.31 -0.35 10.71
N LEU A 754 34.88 0.78 10.17
CA LEU A 754 35.69 1.96 9.91
C LEU A 754 35.17 3.15 10.74
N LEU A 755 36.09 4.04 11.11
CA LEU A 755 35.77 5.30 11.77
C LEU A 755 35.94 6.44 10.77
N TYR A 756 34.96 7.34 10.73
CA TYR A 756 35.01 8.54 9.90
C TYR A 756 34.39 9.72 10.65
N GLY A 757 35.18 10.74 10.96
CA GLY A 757 34.79 11.78 11.90
C GLY A 757 34.41 11.20 13.27
N LYS A 758 33.21 11.51 13.75
CA LYS A 758 32.64 10.97 15.00
C LYS A 758 31.83 9.68 14.77
N GLY A 759 31.50 9.35 13.53
CA GLY A 759 30.63 8.23 13.18
C GLY A 759 31.38 6.96 12.82
N ARG A 760 30.60 5.96 12.40
CA ARG A 760 31.06 4.59 12.13
C ARG A 760 30.48 4.10 10.81
N ILE A 761 31.27 3.33 10.09
CA ILE A 761 30.86 2.68 8.84
C ILE A 761 31.15 1.19 8.96
N TYR A 762 30.12 0.35 8.83
CA TYR A 762 30.27 -1.09 8.76
C TYR A 762 30.10 -1.54 7.31
N LYS A 763 31.08 -2.25 6.76
CA LYS A 763 30.99 -2.78 5.39
C LYS A 763 30.03 -3.97 5.31
N ASN A 764 30.15 -4.84 6.31
CA ASN A 764 29.34 -6.03 6.49
C ASN A 764 29.31 -6.35 7.98
N ALA A 765 28.15 -6.22 8.61
CA ALA A 765 27.94 -6.55 10.02
C ALA A 765 26.47 -6.91 10.22
N SER A 766 26.18 -7.77 11.20
CA SER A 766 24.79 -7.95 11.64
C SER A 766 24.36 -6.77 12.51
N LEU A 767 23.05 -6.49 12.55
CA LEU A 767 22.53 -5.44 13.41
C LEU A 767 22.75 -5.75 14.90
N GLU A 768 22.73 -7.01 15.32
CA GLU A 768 23.05 -7.40 16.70
C GLU A 768 24.48 -7.02 17.10
N GLN A 769 25.46 -7.20 16.19
CA GLN A 769 26.84 -6.80 16.45
C GLN A 769 26.95 -5.28 16.62
N VAL A 770 26.28 -4.52 15.76
CA VAL A 770 26.28 -3.06 15.79
C VAL A 770 25.57 -2.55 17.04
N PHE A 771 24.40 -3.08 17.37
CA PHE A 771 23.65 -2.72 18.58
C PHE A 771 24.40 -3.03 19.87
N THR A 772 25.11 -4.16 19.93
CA THR A 772 25.98 -4.50 21.07
C THR A 772 27.06 -3.44 21.27
N GLU A 773 27.70 -2.98 20.19
CA GLU A 773 28.73 -1.94 20.27
C GLU A 773 28.16 -0.57 20.65
N LEU A 774 26.97 -0.23 20.14
CA LEU A 774 26.28 1.03 20.44
C LEU A 774 25.56 1.01 21.80
N ASN A 775 25.51 -0.12 22.49
CA ASN A 775 24.70 -0.36 23.69
C ASN A 775 23.20 -0.08 23.47
N VAL A 776 22.71 -0.34 22.26
CA VAL A 776 21.28 -0.29 21.94
C VAL A 776 20.69 -1.64 22.32
N ILE A 777 19.92 -1.67 23.40
CA ILE A 777 19.22 -2.89 23.84
C ILE A 777 17.86 -3.01 23.14
N PRO A 778 17.24 -4.22 23.11
CA PRO A 778 15.90 -4.38 22.58
C PRO A 778 14.91 -3.42 23.24
N ASP A 779 14.04 -2.83 22.44
CA ASP A 779 12.98 -1.93 22.91
C ASP A 779 11.90 -2.68 23.68
N PHE A 780 11.56 -3.87 23.18
CA PHE A 780 10.68 -4.83 23.84
C PHE A 780 11.22 -6.25 23.66
N SER A 781 11.16 -7.08 24.70
CA SER A 781 11.46 -8.52 24.57
C SER A 781 10.67 -9.37 25.54
N THR A 782 10.51 -10.64 25.19
CA THR A 782 9.96 -11.70 26.03
C THR A 782 11.08 -12.63 26.50
N ASP A 783 10.84 -13.42 27.55
CA ASP A 783 11.75 -14.47 28.03
C ASP A 783 11.84 -15.67 27.08
N ASP A 784 10.78 -15.95 26.32
CA ASP A 784 10.80 -16.83 25.15
C ASP A 784 10.64 -16.03 23.86
N CYS A 785 11.67 -16.01 23.01
CA CYS A 785 11.64 -15.28 21.75
C CYS A 785 10.65 -15.84 20.72
N LEU A 786 10.11 -17.05 20.92
CA LEU A 786 9.06 -17.66 20.10
C LEU A 786 7.65 -17.27 20.55
N CYS A 787 7.51 -16.56 21.68
CA CYS A 787 6.22 -16.06 22.15
C CYS A 787 5.57 -15.20 21.04
N PRO A 788 4.30 -15.45 20.67
CA PRO A 788 3.66 -14.80 19.52
C PRO A 788 3.16 -13.38 19.87
N ILE A 789 4.03 -12.57 20.48
CA ILE A 789 3.72 -11.20 20.89
C ILE A 789 4.31 -10.22 19.90
N LEU A 790 3.45 -9.36 19.37
CA LEU A 790 3.86 -8.18 18.62
C LEU A 790 3.81 -6.95 19.52
N PHE A 791 4.62 -5.94 19.19
CA PHE A 791 4.64 -4.69 19.93
C PHE A 791 4.81 -3.46 19.01
N LEU A 792 4.40 -2.31 19.53
CA LEU A 792 4.75 -0.99 19.01
C LEU A 792 4.99 -0.05 20.19
N HIS A 793 5.96 0.86 20.06
CA HIS A 793 6.30 1.82 21.10
C HIS A 793 6.12 3.27 20.62
N ARG A 794 5.49 4.10 21.46
CA ARG A 794 5.36 5.55 21.28
C ARG A 794 5.87 6.32 22.50
N ILE A 795 6.63 7.39 22.25
CA ILE A 795 7.10 8.33 23.26
C ILE A 795 6.28 9.62 23.17
N LEU A 796 5.73 10.04 24.31
CA LEU A 796 5.05 11.32 24.53
C LEU A 796 5.94 12.22 25.40
N ASP A 797 5.55 13.49 25.53
CA ASP A 797 6.28 14.46 26.38
C ASP A 797 6.33 14.04 27.86
N ASP A 798 5.30 13.33 28.35
CA ASP A 798 5.13 12.94 29.75
C ASP A 798 4.87 11.44 29.98
N ALA A 799 5.02 10.59 28.95
CA ALA A 799 4.78 9.15 29.07
C ALA A 799 5.45 8.32 27.95
N GLU A 800 5.66 7.03 28.22
CA GLU A 800 5.97 6.00 27.22
C GLU A 800 4.80 5.01 27.12
N VAL A 801 4.44 4.63 25.90
CA VAL A 801 3.27 3.78 25.61
C VAL A 801 3.65 2.64 24.68
N TYR A 802 3.50 1.41 25.17
CA TYR A 802 3.69 0.20 24.38
C TYR A 802 2.33 -0.42 24.05
N PHE A 803 2.03 -0.66 22.79
CA PHE A 803 0.99 -1.58 22.38
C PHE A 803 1.57 -2.99 22.35
N VAL A 804 0.94 -3.96 22.99
CA VAL A 804 1.32 -5.37 22.94
C VAL A 804 0.12 -6.22 22.52
N SER A 805 0.34 -7.20 21.65
CA SER A 805 -0.73 -8.04 21.12
C SER A 805 -0.32 -9.51 21.03
N ASN A 806 -1.14 -10.39 21.60
CA ASN A 806 -1.05 -11.82 21.41
C ASN A 806 -1.61 -12.19 20.02
N GLN A 807 -0.84 -12.92 19.24
CA GLN A 807 -1.21 -13.34 17.88
C GLN A 807 -1.70 -14.79 17.81
N SER A 808 -1.78 -15.52 18.94
CA SER A 808 -2.32 -16.88 19.00
C SER A 808 -3.77 -16.92 19.48
N ASP A 809 -4.43 -18.04 19.20
CA ASP A 809 -5.76 -18.41 19.67
C ASP A 809 -5.76 -19.03 21.08
N SER A 810 -4.63 -18.91 21.79
CA SER A 810 -4.40 -19.47 23.12
C SER A 810 -3.94 -18.38 24.09
N SER A 811 -4.24 -18.57 25.38
CA SER A 811 -3.70 -17.70 26.41
C SER A 811 -2.17 -17.90 26.52
N VAL A 812 -1.44 -16.80 26.62
CA VAL A 812 0.03 -16.80 26.72
C VAL A 812 0.47 -16.09 28.00
N SER A 813 1.43 -16.69 28.70
CA SER A 813 2.07 -16.15 29.89
C SER A 813 3.56 -16.01 29.63
N PHE A 814 4.12 -14.82 29.88
CA PHE A 814 5.50 -14.49 29.54
C PHE A 814 6.03 -13.37 30.44
N ASN A 815 7.36 -13.27 30.55
CA ASN A 815 8.00 -12.13 31.21
C ASN A 815 8.39 -11.08 30.16
N ALA A 816 7.71 -9.94 30.20
CA ALA A 816 7.99 -8.81 29.31
C ALA A 816 9.16 -7.98 29.85
N SER A 817 9.99 -7.44 28.96
CA SER A 817 11.01 -6.44 29.25
C SER A 817 10.80 -5.23 28.35
N PHE A 818 10.63 -4.05 28.95
CA PHE A 818 10.42 -2.77 28.27
C PHE A 818 11.64 -1.88 28.49
N ARG A 819 12.08 -1.15 27.46
CA ARG A 819 13.24 -0.22 27.52
C ARG A 819 12.94 1.09 28.27
N VAL A 820 12.24 0.98 29.40
CA VAL A 820 11.83 2.07 30.30
C VAL A 820 12.42 1.86 31.69
N LYS A 821 12.85 2.92 32.38
CA LYS A 821 13.51 2.81 33.70
C LYS A 821 12.74 3.51 34.80
N ASN A 822 12.68 2.90 35.99
CA ASN A 822 12.18 3.52 37.22
C ASN A 822 10.77 4.12 37.13
N MET A 823 9.90 3.55 36.29
CA MET A 823 8.52 4.01 36.10
C MET A 823 7.53 2.90 36.46
N GLN A 824 6.40 3.30 37.01
CA GLN A 824 5.27 2.42 37.34
C GLN A 824 4.55 2.00 36.05
N PRO A 825 4.49 0.70 35.71
CA PRO A 825 3.66 0.22 34.60
C PRO A 825 2.16 0.26 34.95
N GLU A 826 1.35 0.70 33.99
CA GLU A 826 -0.10 0.62 33.98
C GLU A 826 -0.58 -0.21 32.77
N LEU A 827 -1.63 -1.01 32.92
CA LEU A 827 -2.31 -1.70 31.82
C LEU A 827 -3.60 -0.97 31.48
N TRP A 828 -3.69 -0.52 30.24
CA TRP A 828 -4.86 0.14 29.65
C TRP A 828 -5.47 -0.82 28.62
N ASN A 829 -6.67 -1.32 28.90
CA ASN A 829 -7.32 -2.33 28.05
C ASN A 829 -8.26 -1.67 27.03
N PRO A 830 -7.95 -1.68 25.72
CA PRO A 830 -8.78 -1.05 24.70
C PRO A 830 -10.13 -1.74 24.48
N LEU A 831 -10.33 -2.97 24.96
CA LEU A 831 -11.60 -3.67 24.87
C LEU A 831 -12.66 -3.03 25.77
N ASP A 832 -12.32 -2.76 27.03
CA ASP A 832 -13.26 -2.31 28.06
C ASP A 832 -12.95 -0.94 28.69
N ALA A 833 -11.89 -0.26 28.24
CA ALA A 833 -11.43 1.03 28.76
C ALA A 833 -10.94 1.02 30.22
N THR A 834 -10.67 -0.17 30.78
CA THR A 834 -10.07 -0.27 32.10
C THR A 834 -8.62 0.20 32.08
N VAL A 835 -8.21 0.83 33.17
CA VAL A 835 -6.83 1.25 33.42
C VAL A 835 -6.52 0.83 34.84
N ARG A 836 -5.44 0.06 35.01
CA ARG A 836 -5.03 -0.49 36.30
C ARG A 836 -3.52 -0.47 36.44
N LEU A 837 -3.04 -0.41 37.67
CA LEU A 837 -1.62 -0.60 37.96
C LEU A 837 -1.21 -2.05 37.72
N LEU A 838 0.07 -2.24 37.37
CA LEU A 838 0.75 -3.54 37.38
C LEU A 838 1.75 -3.54 38.55
N PRO A 839 1.35 -3.96 39.77
CA PRO A 839 2.18 -3.86 40.97
C PRO A 839 3.36 -4.85 40.99
N GLU A 840 3.29 -5.94 40.24
CA GLU A 840 4.32 -6.97 40.18
C GLU A 840 5.29 -6.66 39.03
N PHE A 841 6.38 -5.96 39.33
CA PHE A 841 7.43 -5.64 38.36
C PHE A 841 8.79 -5.48 39.03
N SER A 842 9.85 -5.48 38.23
CA SER A 842 11.21 -5.18 38.67
C SER A 842 11.88 -4.19 37.73
N SER A 843 12.48 -3.14 38.29
CA SER A 843 13.31 -2.21 37.53
C SER A 843 14.76 -2.69 37.53
N LYS A 844 15.32 -2.90 36.33
CA LYS A 844 16.75 -3.14 36.09
C LYS A 844 17.44 -1.86 35.63
N ALA A 845 18.77 -1.90 35.53
CA ALA A 845 19.57 -0.73 35.16
C ALA A 845 19.20 -0.10 33.79
N SER A 846 18.61 -0.87 32.88
CA SER A 846 18.28 -0.43 31.52
C SER A 846 16.84 -0.71 31.07
N CYS A 847 16.04 -1.43 31.85
CA CYS A 847 14.70 -1.85 31.48
C CYS A 847 13.80 -2.10 32.69
N THR A 848 12.49 -2.19 32.46
CA THR A 848 11.49 -2.65 33.43
C THR A 848 10.97 -4.01 32.98
N GLN A 849 10.93 -4.97 33.90
CA GLN A 849 10.44 -6.31 33.64
C GLN A 849 9.20 -6.64 34.46
N LEU A 850 8.24 -7.32 33.87
CA LEU A 850 7.03 -7.77 34.57
C LEU A 850 6.43 -9.04 33.94
N PRO A 851 5.78 -9.91 34.74
CA PRO A 851 4.98 -11.00 34.21
C PRO A 851 3.70 -10.44 33.57
N MET A 852 3.39 -10.96 32.39
CA MET A 852 2.19 -10.65 31.62
C MET A 852 1.43 -11.92 31.22
N VAL A 853 0.10 -11.84 31.25
CA VAL A 853 -0.81 -12.83 30.69
C VAL A 853 -1.71 -12.11 29.70
N LEU A 854 -1.82 -12.65 28.49
CA LEU A 854 -2.75 -12.18 27.46
C LEU A 854 -3.63 -13.35 27.02
N GLU A 855 -4.94 -13.13 27.01
CA GLU A 855 -5.93 -14.08 26.50
C GLU A 855 -5.79 -14.29 24.98
N PRO A 856 -6.47 -15.29 24.37
CA PRO A 856 -6.48 -15.49 22.93
C PRO A 856 -6.75 -14.19 22.16
N PHE A 857 -5.83 -13.82 21.28
CA PHE A 857 -5.85 -12.59 20.49
C PHE A 857 -5.94 -11.28 21.29
N GLU A 858 -5.73 -11.29 22.62
CA GLU A 858 -5.83 -10.07 23.45
C GLU A 858 -4.69 -9.09 23.12
N SER A 859 -5.02 -7.79 23.24
CA SER A 859 -4.06 -6.71 23.12
C SER A 859 -4.30 -5.66 24.20
N ALA A 860 -3.23 -4.98 24.59
CA ALA A 860 -3.27 -3.98 25.64
C ALA A 860 -2.23 -2.88 25.39
N PHE A 861 -2.45 -1.73 26.02
CA PHE A 861 -1.42 -0.70 26.14
C PHE A 861 -0.76 -0.81 27.51
N VAL A 862 0.57 -0.88 27.54
CA VAL A 862 1.39 -0.75 28.75
C VAL A 862 1.95 0.67 28.79
N VAL A 863 1.51 1.44 29.79
CA VAL A 863 1.79 2.87 29.89
C VAL A 863 2.70 3.14 31.09
N PHE A 864 3.75 3.92 30.86
CA PHE A 864 4.69 4.39 31.87
C PHE A 864 4.61 5.92 31.94
N ARG A 865 4.02 6.46 33.01
CA ARG A 865 3.84 7.93 33.18
C ARG A 865 4.17 8.48 34.57
N LYS A 866 4.42 7.59 35.53
CA LYS A 866 4.69 7.94 36.93
C LYS A 866 5.95 7.23 37.40
N PRO A 867 6.70 7.81 38.36
CA PRO A 867 7.76 7.09 39.04
C PRO A 867 7.26 5.78 39.65
N ALA A 868 8.14 4.78 39.72
CA ALA A 868 7.84 3.50 40.37
C ALA A 868 7.53 3.68 41.87
N GLU A 869 6.43 3.08 42.33
CA GLU A 869 6.03 3.04 43.74
C GLU A 869 5.86 1.58 44.21
N LEU A 870 6.04 1.33 45.50
CA LEU A 870 5.83 0.00 46.08
C LEU A 870 4.34 -0.24 46.29
N HIS A 871 3.78 -1.19 45.54
CA HIS A 871 2.41 -1.66 45.69
C HIS A 871 2.40 -3.17 45.99
N GLU A 872 1.55 -3.61 46.91
CA GLU A 872 1.31 -5.04 47.14
C GLU A 872 0.31 -5.58 46.10
N GLY A 873 0.59 -6.72 45.48
CA GLY A 873 -0.36 -7.38 44.58
C GLY A 873 0.32 -8.28 43.55
N VAL A 874 -0.51 -8.94 42.74
CA VAL A 874 -0.08 -9.71 41.57
C VAL A 874 -0.73 -9.11 40.32
N ASN A 875 -0.04 -9.13 39.18
CA ASN A 875 -0.57 -8.50 37.97
C ASN A 875 -1.82 -9.20 37.42
N TYR A 876 -1.94 -10.52 37.63
CA TYR A 876 -3.00 -11.38 37.09
C TYR A 876 -3.50 -12.34 38.18
N PRO A 877 -4.41 -11.88 39.06
CA PRO A 877 -4.96 -12.71 40.13
C PRO A 877 -5.82 -13.86 39.59
N GLN A 878 -5.91 -14.93 40.38
CA GLN A 878 -6.70 -16.12 40.05
C GLN A 878 -8.20 -15.79 39.95
N LYS A 879 -8.88 -16.42 38.98
CA LYS A 879 -10.33 -16.35 38.79
C LYS A 879 -11.06 -17.03 39.96
N GLU A 880 -11.94 -16.30 40.65
CA GLU A 880 -12.86 -16.86 41.64
C GLU A 880 -14.27 -16.98 41.03
N VAL A 881 -14.84 -18.20 40.98
CA VAL A 881 -16.21 -18.42 40.51
C VAL A 881 -17.20 -18.25 41.67
N LEU A 882 -17.98 -17.19 41.62
CA LEU A 882 -18.96 -16.86 42.66
C LEU A 882 -20.29 -17.60 42.46
N LEU A 883 -20.72 -17.74 41.20
CA LEU A 883 -21.95 -18.43 40.85
C LEU A 883 -21.89 -18.96 39.41
N LYS A 884 -22.33 -20.20 39.18
CA LYS A 884 -22.59 -20.72 37.82
C LYS A 884 -24.06 -20.48 37.45
N VAL A 885 -24.32 -19.88 36.29
CA VAL A 885 -25.68 -19.65 35.79
C VAL A 885 -26.18 -20.94 35.14
N LYS A 886 -27.02 -21.69 35.87
CA LYS A 886 -27.52 -23.00 35.45
C LYS A 886 -28.67 -22.87 34.45
N THR A 887 -28.87 -23.90 33.63
CA THR A 887 -30.08 -24.09 32.81
C THR A 887 -31.31 -24.38 33.68
N PRO A 888 -32.54 -24.22 33.17
CA PRO A 888 -32.89 -23.86 31.78
C PRO A 888 -32.71 -22.37 31.44
N TRP A 889 -32.47 -22.10 30.16
CA TRP A 889 -32.54 -20.75 29.57
C TRP A 889 -33.79 -20.61 28.71
N MET A 890 -34.48 -19.47 28.81
CA MET A 890 -35.58 -19.15 27.89
C MET A 890 -35.02 -18.35 26.72
N VAL A 891 -35.16 -18.85 25.50
CA VAL A 891 -34.55 -18.30 24.28
C VAL A 891 -35.64 -17.85 23.32
N THR A 892 -35.55 -16.63 22.80
CA THR A 892 -36.44 -16.12 21.76
C THR A 892 -35.62 -15.74 20.53
N PHE A 893 -35.99 -16.28 19.37
CA PHE A 893 -35.32 -16.01 18.10
C PHE A 893 -36.01 -14.84 17.38
N GLN A 894 -35.23 -14.06 16.62
CA GLN A 894 -35.72 -12.95 15.83
C GLN A 894 -36.80 -13.40 14.83
N GLU A 895 -37.95 -12.74 14.86
CA GLU A 895 -39.03 -13.00 13.91
C GLU A 895 -38.61 -12.71 12.46
N GLY A 896 -39.16 -13.47 11.51
CA GLY A 896 -38.86 -13.29 10.07
C GLY A 896 -37.46 -13.74 9.64
N ARG A 897 -36.71 -14.45 10.50
CA ARG A 897 -35.35 -14.96 10.20
C ARG A 897 -35.25 -16.48 10.05
N GLY A 898 -36.39 -17.15 9.88
CA GLY A 898 -36.45 -18.61 9.72
C GLY A 898 -36.17 -19.41 11.01
N GLY A 899 -36.18 -18.74 12.17
CA GLY A 899 -36.14 -19.38 13.50
C GLY A 899 -37.53 -19.73 14.03
N PRO A 900 -37.60 -20.42 15.18
CA PRO A 900 -38.86 -20.76 15.82
C PRO A 900 -39.72 -19.55 16.21
N THR A 901 -41.04 -19.72 16.20
CA THR A 901 -42.00 -18.71 16.65
C THR A 901 -42.21 -18.81 18.16
N GLY A 902 -41.92 -17.71 18.87
CA GLY A 902 -42.07 -17.62 20.33
C GLY A 902 -40.89 -18.20 21.13
N PRO A 903 -40.97 -18.15 22.48
CA PRO A 903 -39.89 -18.60 23.35
C PRO A 903 -39.74 -20.13 23.40
N ILE A 904 -38.49 -20.61 23.44
CA ILE A 904 -38.12 -22.02 23.62
C ILE A 904 -37.23 -22.17 24.84
N THR A 905 -37.40 -23.27 25.56
CA THR A 905 -36.54 -23.65 26.69
C THR A 905 -35.31 -24.41 26.20
N PHE A 906 -34.12 -23.91 26.53
CA PHE A 906 -32.84 -24.58 26.33
C PHE A 906 -32.40 -25.24 27.64
N GLU A 907 -32.43 -26.58 27.67
CA GLU A 907 -31.99 -27.38 28.82
C GLU A 907 -30.45 -27.46 28.93
N SER A 908 -29.75 -27.15 27.84
CA SER A 908 -28.30 -27.02 27.75
C SER A 908 -27.92 -25.86 26.82
N LEU A 909 -26.75 -25.27 27.05
CA LEU A 909 -26.13 -24.34 26.12
C LEU A 909 -25.27 -25.16 25.15
N THR A 910 -25.65 -25.19 23.88
CA THR A 910 -24.95 -25.93 22.82
C THR A 910 -24.89 -25.10 21.55
N ASP A 911 -24.03 -25.52 20.63
CA ASP A 911 -23.99 -24.97 19.28
C ASP A 911 -25.35 -25.17 18.59
N TRP A 912 -25.88 -24.11 17.99
CA TRP A 912 -27.13 -24.20 17.24
C TRP A 912 -27.03 -25.20 16.10
N THR A 913 -25.86 -25.34 15.46
CA THR A 913 -25.65 -26.23 14.31
C THR A 913 -25.84 -27.70 14.63
N SER A 914 -25.75 -28.09 15.90
CA SER A 914 -26.03 -29.47 16.36
C SER A 914 -27.47 -29.68 16.83
N ASN A 915 -28.34 -28.66 16.75
CA ASN A 915 -29.73 -28.78 17.18
C ASN A 915 -30.55 -29.62 16.19
N GLU A 916 -31.41 -30.51 16.71
CA GLU A 916 -32.29 -31.34 15.89
C GLU A 916 -33.39 -30.53 15.18
N ASN A 917 -33.81 -29.41 15.79
CA ASN A 917 -34.75 -28.49 15.15
C ASN A 917 -34.04 -27.73 14.03
N VAL A 918 -34.39 -28.05 12.78
CA VAL A 918 -33.81 -27.44 11.57
C VAL A 918 -33.93 -25.91 11.53
N SER A 919 -34.98 -25.33 12.13
CA SER A 919 -35.14 -23.88 12.21
C SER A 919 -34.11 -23.21 13.14
N ILE A 920 -33.62 -23.93 14.15
CA ILE A 920 -32.52 -23.48 15.02
C ILE A 920 -31.18 -23.79 14.36
N LYS A 921 -31.03 -25.00 13.79
CA LYS A 921 -29.81 -25.47 13.11
C LYS A 921 -29.28 -24.49 12.06
N TYR A 922 -30.18 -23.98 11.24
CA TYR A 922 -29.87 -23.05 10.15
C TYR A 922 -30.27 -21.60 10.49
N PHE A 923 -30.43 -21.26 11.76
CA PHE A 923 -30.80 -19.89 12.13
C PHE A 923 -29.66 -18.90 11.86
N SER A 924 -29.99 -17.74 11.31
CA SER A 924 -29.10 -16.57 11.26
C SER A 924 -29.86 -15.32 11.66
N GLY A 925 -29.37 -14.61 12.67
CA GLY A 925 -30.04 -13.43 13.22
C GLY A 925 -29.74 -13.22 14.69
N THR A 926 -30.67 -12.58 15.40
CA THR A 926 -30.57 -12.34 16.84
C THR A 926 -31.34 -13.40 17.65
N ALA A 927 -30.75 -13.90 18.73
CA ALA A 927 -31.42 -14.72 19.73
C ALA A 927 -31.24 -14.14 21.13
N VAL A 928 -32.32 -13.99 21.89
CA VAL A 928 -32.31 -13.42 23.24
C VAL A 928 -32.48 -14.53 24.27
N TYR A 929 -31.46 -14.73 25.10
CA TYR A 929 -31.42 -15.70 26.20
C TYR A 929 -31.78 -15.01 27.52
N LYS A 930 -32.71 -15.58 28.28
CA LYS A 930 -33.14 -15.08 29.60
C LYS A 930 -32.96 -16.12 30.69
N ASN A 931 -32.42 -15.69 31.82
CA ASN A 931 -32.29 -16.49 33.04
C ASN A 931 -32.39 -15.60 34.29
N ARG A 932 -32.66 -16.21 35.44
CA ARG A 932 -32.75 -15.52 36.72
C ARG A 932 -31.91 -16.25 37.77
N VAL A 933 -31.01 -15.51 38.40
CA VAL A 933 -30.10 -16.06 39.43
C VAL A 933 -30.28 -15.40 40.78
N LYS A 934 -29.98 -16.10 41.86
CA LYS A 934 -30.06 -15.57 43.22
C LYS A 934 -28.67 -15.43 43.84
N LEU A 935 -28.29 -14.22 44.19
CA LEU A 935 -27.07 -13.91 44.94
C LEU A 935 -27.38 -13.78 46.43
N THR A 936 -26.70 -14.56 47.27
CA THR A 936 -26.88 -14.55 48.73
C THR A 936 -26.20 -13.35 49.39
N LYS A 937 -25.08 -12.90 48.82
CA LYS A 937 -24.32 -11.71 49.21
C LYS A 937 -23.90 -10.92 47.96
N LEU A 938 -23.76 -9.61 48.11
CA LEU A 938 -23.07 -8.80 47.12
C LEU A 938 -21.56 -8.96 47.33
N PRO A 939 -20.77 -9.23 46.28
CA PRO A 939 -19.33 -9.25 46.40
C PRO A 939 -18.80 -7.84 46.68
N ALA A 940 -17.78 -7.72 47.54
CA ALA A 940 -17.11 -6.44 47.81
C ALA A 940 -16.06 -6.09 46.73
N LYS A 941 -15.66 -7.08 45.91
CA LYS A 941 -14.69 -6.97 44.82
C LYS A 941 -15.39 -6.67 43.49
N HIS A 942 -14.63 -6.28 42.48
CA HIS A 942 -15.12 -6.21 41.10
C HIS A 942 -15.65 -7.58 40.65
N VAL A 943 -16.83 -7.57 40.04
CA VAL A 943 -17.58 -8.75 39.61
C VAL A 943 -17.86 -8.66 38.13
N TYR A 944 -17.68 -9.78 37.45
CA TYR A 944 -17.91 -9.90 36.04
C TYR A 944 -18.90 -11.01 35.73
N VAL A 945 -19.64 -10.86 34.65
CA VAL A 945 -20.32 -11.98 33.98
C VAL A 945 -19.42 -12.44 32.85
N ASP A 946 -18.98 -13.70 32.94
CA ASP A 946 -18.21 -14.41 31.94
C ASP A 946 -19.17 -15.31 31.17
N LEU A 947 -19.32 -15.07 29.87
CA LEU A 947 -20.24 -15.82 29.01
C LEU A 947 -19.65 -17.14 28.50
N GLY A 948 -18.38 -17.44 28.83
CA GLY A 948 -17.66 -18.57 28.25
C GLY A 948 -17.40 -18.30 26.77
N LYS A 949 -18.01 -19.09 25.88
CA LYS A 949 -17.88 -18.89 24.42
C LYS A 949 -19.20 -18.40 23.80
N VAL A 950 -19.10 -17.36 22.98
CA VAL A 950 -20.20 -16.78 22.19
C VAL A 950 -19.81 -16.85 20.72
N MET A 951 -20.75 -17.29 19.88
CA MET A 951 -20.60 -17.27 18.41
C MET A 951 -21.73 -16.41 17.81
N VAL A 952 -21.49 -15.16 17.43
CA VAL A 952 -20.17 -14.48 17.33
C VAL A 952 -20.05 -13.18 18.11
N MET A 953 -21.16 -12.52 18.45
CA MET A 953 -21.16 -11.36 19.36
C MET A 953 -22.37 -11.43 20.29
N ALA A 954 -22.27 -10.78 21.45
CA ALA A 954 -23.40 -10.64 22.37
C ALA A 954 -23.43 -9.31 23.10
N LYS A 955 -24.64 -8.86 23.45
CA LYS A 955 -24.90 -7.78 24.42
C LYS A 955 -25.54 -8.35 25.68
N LEU A 956 -25.17 -7.79 26.82
CA LEU A 956 -25.61 -8.25 28.13
C LEU A 956 -26.47 -7.18 28.80
N ARG A 957 -27.63 -7.57 29.33
CA ARG A 957 -28.41 -6.75 30.26
C ARG A 957 -28.57 -7.44 31.60
N ILE A 958 -28.36 -6.70 32.67
CA ILE A 958 -28.56 -7.16 34.05
C ILE A 958 -29.67 -6.32 34.68
N ASN A 959 -30.73 -6.96 35.18
CA ASN A 959 -31.88 -6.28 35.77
C ASN A 959 -32.47 -5.19 34.85
N GLY A 960 -32.47 -5.44 33.53
CA GLY A 960 -32.96 -4.49 32.51
C GLY A 960 -32.01 -3.35 32.15
N LYS A 961 -30.81 -3.27 32.76
CA LYS A 961 -29.79 -2.26 32.46
C LYS A 961 -28.71 -2.83 31.54
N ASP A 962 -28.25 -2.05 30.57
CA ASP A 962 -27.17 -2.42 29.65
C ASP A 962 -25.82 -2.53 30.38
N ALA A 963 -25.12 -3.64 30.14
CA ALA A 963 -23.77 -3.90 30.63
C ALA A 963 -22.71 -3.79 29.53
N GLY A 964 -23.12 -3.54 28.29
CA GLY A 964 -22.24 -3.53 27.11
C GLY A 964 -22.30 -4.85 26.34
N GLY A 965 -21.24 -5.14 25.57
CA GLY A 965 -21.20 -6.33 24.74
C GLY A 965 -19.79 -6.85 24.47
N VAL A 966 -19.74 -8.08 23.98
CA VAL A 966 -18.54 -8.89 23.77
C VAL A 966 -18.53 -9.44 22.35
N TRP A 967 -17.33 -9.58 21.79
CA TRP A 967 -17.13 -9.99 20.39
C TRP A 967 -15.83 -10.76 20.17
N THR A 968 -15.02 -10.90 21.22
CA THR A 968 -13.71 -11.56 21.22
C THR A 968 -13.41 -12.06 22.65
N PRO A 969 -12.56 -13.09 22.83
CA PRO A 969 -12.09 -13.49 24.14
C PRO A 969 -11.32 -12.38 24.89
N PRO A 970 -11.41 -12.33 26.23
CA PRO A 970 -12.38 -13.05 27.05
C PRO A 970 -13.80 -12.44 26.90
N TYR A 971 -14.83 -13.28 26.78
CA TYR A 971 -16.23 -12.84 26.62
C TYR A 971 -16.84 -12.42 27.96
N ARG A 972 -16.27 -11.38 28.57
CA ARG A 972 -16.52 -10.98 29.96
C ARG A 972 -16.82 -9.48 30.07
N LEU A 973 -17.79 -9.13 30.92
CA LEU A 973 -18.19 -7.73 31.19
C LEU A 973 -18.24 -7.45 32.69
N ASP A 974 -17.78 -6.26 33.10
CA ASP A 974 -17.95 -5.78 34.48
C ASP A 974 -19.43 -5.45 34.74
N VAL A 975 -20.00 -6.08 35.76
CA VAL A 975 -21.40 -5.89 36.17
C VAL A 975 -21.52 -5.46 37.63
N SER A 976 -20.43 -5.00 38.24
CA SER A 976 -20.31 -4.72 39.68
C SER A 976 -21.42 -3.75 40.16
N SER A 977 -21.72 -2.73 39.36
CA SER A 977 -22.74 -1.71 39.67
C SER A 977 -24.18 -2.12 39.31
N LEU A 978 -24.37 -3.27 38.64
CA LEU A 978 -25.66 -3.71 38.11
C LEU A 978 -26.30 -4.84 38.92
N LEU A 979 -25.49 -5.59 39.67
CA LEU A 979 -25.95 -6.68 40.52
C LEU A 979 -26.58 -6.17 41.83
N LYS A 980 -27.60 -6.88 42.31
CA LYS A 980 -28.24 -6.65 43.62
C LYS A 980 -28.26 -7.92 44.46
N LYS A 981 -28.33 -7.78 45.78
CA LYS A 981 -28.60 -8.92 46.68
C LYS A 981 -29.97 -9.51 46.35
N GLY A 982 -30.09 -10.84 46.34
CA GLY A 982 -31.31 -11.55 45.95
C GLY A 982 -31.35 -11.88 44.46
N TYR A 983 -32.52 -11.78 43.83
CA TYR A 983 -32.70 -12.18 42.44
C TYR A 983 -32.15 -11.14 41.46
N ASN A 984 -31.45 -11.61 40.43
CA ASN A 984 -30.96 -10.83 39.30
C ASN A 984 -31.44 -11.47 38.00
N ASP A 985 -32.02 -10.65 37.14
CA ASP A 985 -32.37 -11.06 35.78
C ASP A 985 -31.16 -10.88 34.86
N ILE A 986 -30.84 -11.92 34.10
CA ILE A 986 -29.75 -11.94 33.12
C ILE A 986 -30.38 -12.12 31.74
N GLU A 987 -30.08 -11.19 30.84
CA GLU A 987 -30.48 -11.24 29.44
C GLU A 987 -29.24 -11.16 28.55
N VAL A 988 -29.05 -12.12 27.66
CA VAL A 988 -27.94 -12.17 26.70
C VAL A 988 -28.51 -12.16 25.28
N GLU A 989 -28.30 -11.07 24.56
CA GLU A 989 -28.69 -10.91 23.17
C GLU A 989 -27.51 -11.37 22.29
N VAL A 990 -27.68 -12.44 21.53
CA VAL A 990 -26.61 -13.07 20.71
C VAL A 990 -26.90 -12.89 19.23
N VAL A 991 -25.87 -12.52 18.46
CA VAL A 991 -25.92 -12.44 17.00
C VAL A 991 -24.85 -13.35 16.38
N ASN A 992 -25.23 -14.09 15.33
CA ASN A 992 -24.31 -14.93 14.53
C ASN A 992 -24.10 -14.33 13.12
N CYS A 993 -23.73 -15.14 12.13
CA CYS A 993 -23.54 -14.74 10.73
C CYS A 993 -24.63 -15.29 9.80
N TRP A 994 -24.82 -14.69 8.61
CA TRP A 994 -25.77 -15.14 7.58
C TRP A 994 -25.48 -16.51 6.97
N HIS A 995 -24.24 -17.00 7.10
CA HIS A 995 -23.74 -18.24 6.52
C HIS A 995 -24.71 -19.44 6.65
N ASN A 996 -25.18 -19.73 7.87
CA ASN A 996 -25.98 -20.93 8.14
C ASN A 996 -27.37 -20.87 7.50
N ARG A 997 -28.05 -19.71 7.56
CA ARG A 997 -29.37 -19.56 6.94
C ARG A 997 -29.31 -19.67 5.43
N LEU A 998 -28.28 -19.08 4.81
CA LEU A 998 -28.06 -19.18 3.37
C LEU A 998 -27.85 -20.63 2.91
N ILE A 999 -27.11 -21.43 3.69
CA ILE A 999 -26.94 -22.88 3.44
C ILE A 999 -28.27 -23.61 3.61
N GLY A 1000 -28.97 -23.39 4.72
CA GLY A 1000 -30.22 -24.08 5.02
C GLY A 1000 -31.33 -23.82 3.99
N GLU A 1001 -31.35 -22.62 3.38
CA GLU A 1001 -32.29 -22.31 2.31
C GLU A 1001 -31.98 -22.99 0.97
N LYS A 1002 -30.76 -23.53 0.76
CA LYS A 1002 -30.44 -24.27 -0.47
C LYS A 1002 -31.28 -25.54 -0.62
N SER A 1003 -31.78 -26.10 0.47
CA SER A 1003 -32.71 -27.23 0.47
C SER A 1003 -34.16 -26.84 0.16
N LEU A 1004 -34.48 -25.54 0.13
CA LEU A 1004 -35.82 -25.03 -0.19
C LEU A 1004 -35.94 -24.65 -1.68
N PRO A 1005 -37.15 -24.74 -2.27
CA PRO A 1005 -37.45 -24.11 -3.55
C PRO A 1005 -37.16 -22.61 -3.52
N ALA A 1006 -36.71 -22.03 -4.65
CA ALA A 1006 -36.35 -20.61 -4.71
C ALA A 1006 -37.50 -19.66 -4.29
N SER A 1007 -38.75 -20.05 -4.54
CA SER A 1007 -39.95 -19.28 -4.15
C SER A 1007 -40.23 -19.25 -2.64
N GLU A 1008 -39.61 -20.15 -1.87
CA GLU A 1008 -39.79 -20.24 -0.42
C GLU A 1008 -38.64 -19.58 0.36
N ARG A 1009 -37.62 -19.10 -0.34
CA ARG A 1009 -36.45 -18.42 0.25
C ARG A 1009 -36.80 -16.97 0.53
N PHE A 1010 -36.47 -16.48 1.72
CA PHE A 1010 -36.59 -15.06 2.03
C PHE A 1010 -35.27 -14.32 1.85
N THR A 1011 -34.14 -15.04 1.82
CA THR A 1011 -32.85 -14.40 1.58
C THR A 1011 -32.69 -14.00 0.12
N LYS A 1012 -32.14 -12.80 -0.11
CA LYS A 1012 -31.81 -12.25 -1.41
C LYS A 1012 -30.43 -11.63 -1.35
N GLN A 1013 -29.55 -12.16 -2.18
CA GLN A 1013 -28.17 -11.75 -2.37
C GLN A 1013 -27.84 -11.83 -3.86
N SER A 1014 -26.91 -10.99 -4.30
CA SER A 1014 -26.52 -10.89 -5.70
C SER A 1014 -25.69 -12.09 -6.16
N VAL A 1015 -24.71 -12.52 -5.34
CA VAL A 1015 -23.81 -13.63 -5.64
C VAL A 1015 -23.59 -14.49 -4.40
N THR A 1016 -23.46 -15.81 -4.60
CA THR A 1016 -22.98 -16.71 -3.55
C THR A 1016 -22.40 -17.99 -4.12
N TYR A 1017 -21.33 -18.49 -3.51
CA TYR A 1017 -20.67 -19.76 -3.79
C TYR A 1017 -21.12 -20.89 -2.84
N LEU A 1018 -22.00 -20.59 -1.88
CA LEU A 1018 -22.50 -21.57 -0.89
C LEU A 1018 -23.39 -22.63 -1.53
N LYS A 1019 -23.22 -23.88 -1.08
CA LYS A 1019 -23.97 -25.06 -1.48
C LYS A 1019 -24.72 -25.66 -0.28
N ALA A 1020 -25.63 -26.60 -0.54
CA ALA A 1020 -26.40 -27.27 0.51
C ALA A 1020 -25.54 -28.14 1.45
N ASP A 1021 -24.38 -28.57 0.96
CA ASP A 1021 -23.38 -29.38 1.66
C ASP A 1021 -22.20 -28.56 2.22
N THR A 1022 -22.23 -27.23 2.09
CA THR A 1022 -21.24 -26.37 2.75
C THR A 1022 -21.33 -26.52 4.27
N GLU A 1023 -20.16 -26.58 4.93
CA GLU A 1023 -20.06 -26.73 6.38
C GLU A 1023 -20.72 -25.56 7.11
N LEU A 1024 -21.44 -25.83 8.21
CA LEU A 1024 -22.07 -24.80 9.02
C LEU A 1024 -21.05 -24.14 9.95
N GLN A 1025 -21.24 -22.84 10.18
CA GLN A 1025 -20.44 -22.08 11.14
C GLN A 1025 -21.04 -22.20 12.55
N PRO A 1026 -20.21 -22.48 13.58
CA PRO A 1026 -20.68 -22.50 14.97
C PRO A 1026 -21.49 -21.27 15.35
N SER A 1027 -22.56 -21.43 16.12
CA SER A 1027 -23.47 -20.32 16.46
C SER A 1027 -24.10 -20.45 17.85
N GLY A 1028 -24.34 -19.30 18.49
CA GLY A 1028 -25.10 -19.19 19.74
C GLY A 1028 -24.26 -18.93 20.99
N LEU A 1029 -24.94 -18.93 22.14
CA LEU A 1029 -24.32 -18.90 23.46
C LEU A 1029 -23.92 -20.33 23.85
N LEU A 1030 -22.63 -20.62 23.83
CA LEU A 1030 -22.09 -21.95 24.10
C LEU A 1030 -21.75 -22.15 25.59
N GLY A 1031 -21.50 -21.05 26.32
CA GLY A 1031 -21.20 -21.10 27.74
C GLY A 1031 -19.82 -21.71 28.06
N PRO A 1032 -19.60 -22.14 29.32
CA PRO A 1032 -20.49 -21.95 30.47
C PRO A 1032 -20.62 -20.47 30.86
N VAL A 1033 -21.77 -20.08 31.41
CA VAL A 1033 -21.98 -18.72 31.92
C VAL A 1033 -21.75 -18.67 33.43
N GLU A 1034 -20.87 -17.78 33.87
CA GLU A 1034 -20.42 -17.68 35.26
C GLU A 1034 -20.41 -16.22 35.74
N ILE A 1035 -20.71 -16.02 37.02
CA ILE A 1035 -20.43 -14.78 37.76
C ILE A 1035 -19.11 -14.99 38.49
N VAL A 1036 -18.13 -14.14 38.20
CA VAL A 1036 -16.74 -14.34 38.60
C VAL A 1036 -16.16 -13.07 39.22
N SER A 1037 -15.12 -13.19 40.04
CA SER A 1037 -14.38 -12.04 40.58
C SER A 1037 -12.88 -12.23 40.45
N PHE A 1038 -12.18 -11.10 40.38
CA PHE A 1038 -10.72 -11.00 40.35
C PHE A 1038 -10.28 -10.00 41.44
N ASP A 1039 -9.16 -10.29 42.11
CA ASP A 1039 -8.64 -9.48 43.22
C ASP A 1039 -7.51 -8.55 42.75
N TYR A 1040 -7.83 -7.61 41.87
CA TYR A 1040 -6.89 -6.64 41.29
C TYR A 1040 -6.54 -5.50 42.26
N LYS A 1041 -6.26 -5.82 43.54
CA LYS A 1041 -6.08 -4.89 44.67
C LYS A 1041 -5.58 -3.47 44.33
#